data_AF-A0A2A5DQ57-F1
#
_entry.id   AF-A0A2A5DQ57-F1
#
_cell.length_a   1.000
_cell.length_b   1.000
_cell.length_c   1.000
_cell.angle_alpha   90.00
_cell.angle_beta   90.00
_cell.angle_gamma   90.00
#
_symmetry.space_group_name_H-M   'P 1'
#
loop_
_entity.id
_entity.type
_entity.pdbx_description
1 polymer ?
#
loop_
_entity_poly.entity_id
_entity_poly.type
_entity_poly.pdbx_seq_one_letter_code
_entity_poly.pdbx_strand_id
1 'polypeptide(L)'
;MKRLFFSVVIIYLACQFSFAQEKAKTNFNFETNKLSDGDNYDIYLPVKLPKNEKLPLYFIFSYRDEGQMLVEPLQDLVSDSKIGLVHLKNLNSIMSIGKLRAKFTLTVLDIHQKYSFHHQRIYFGGLKSGAIIAMAVAKWSRDAVKGLLLVDGCHIPIEGHPVVISDIYSFGRKEGRGLRTLTNLQKRLKSYDVKFIINKFESEGEVPSKIELSKSFIWFDKEWFRYADDLTSYGRLQRRRIALAEYKKISKLKSKKKFDIIYNKFEIFLEDFGNSSEPTVLSLLKKANKKLNSYATKPDVVALLNYRKVTSLMKDLTKNYENISSTINQLKEISTLYPNTLASQKSIKGISYWETYMKERKIYVKMRSNEEVVKGYLSFIEKEIKNEQNKKLIQKVYLNAQQSKELSEFIPNSMMLIDESYQRGMIAFGLNKMNTAKKYFSNITNEQNNYLQAYREYYLARIHVIKGNYEEAEIKLEMLLKGNVKFTTHKEDIFFLLAISLFKQFKRNEAEALFNEFMKRFPDAPERMVVGASQMVNRIRAYEEGSLSDVEERMDYSKRKIRLSDMGEDSIKNQKKIVEILAKLIKEAEQQEQDQRDRNRQNQSGNGQSPSNPSQPAEESSAPEGKTKIGDLKKFSRGKRSEMWGKARKKEREKVLNNLKEKFPERYRQLIEQYFKGLQKDEE
;
A
#
# COMPACT_ATOMS: atom_id res chain seq x y z
N MET A 1 -18.48 -24.87 -66.39
CA MET A 1 -19.10 -24.39 -65.12
C MET A 1 -19.52 -25.52 -64.17
N LYS A 2 -20.33 -26.52 -64.56
CA LYS A 2 -20.77 -27.60 -63.64
C LYS A 2 -19.63 -28.37 -62.93
N ARG A 3 -18.51 -28.67 -63.61
CA ARG A 3 -17.33 -29.32 -63.00
C ARG A 3 -16.57 -28.44 -62.00
N LEU A 4 -16.55 -27.12 -62.21
CA LEU A 4 -15.92 -26.17 -61.28
C LEU A 4 -16.76 -26.03 -60.01
N PHE A 5 -18.09 -25.97 -60.15
CA PHE A 5 -19.00 -25.90 -59.01
C PHE A 5 -18.94 -27.16 -58.14
N PHE A 6 -18.86 -28.34 -58.76
CA PHE A 6 -18.73 -29.60 -58.03
C PHE A 6 -17.39 -29.71 -57.27
N SER A 7 -16.31 -29.19 -57.85
CA SER A 7 -14.98 -29.20 -57.19
C SER A 7 -14.92 -28.24 -55.99
N VAL A 8 -15.56 -27.07 -56.09
CA VAL A 8 -15.64 -26.10 -54.98
C VAL A 8 -16.53 -26.63 -53.85
N VAL A 9 -17.64 -27.30 -54.17
CA VAL A 9 -18.52 -27.91 -53.16
C VAL A 9 -17.85 -29.08 -52.46
N ILE A 10 -17.07 -29.91 -53.18
CA ILE A 10 -16.29 -31.01 -52.56
C ILE A 10 -15.17 -30.47 -51.67
N ILE A 11 -14.48 -29.40 -52.07
CA ILE A 11 -13.44 -28.76 -51.23
C ILE A 11 -14.08 -28.10 -50.00
N TYR A 12 -15.25 -27.47 -50.15
CA TYR A 12 -15.98 -26.87 -49.04
C TYR A 12 -16.48 -27.94 -48.05
N LEU A 13 -17.03 -29.05 -48.55
CA LEU A 13 -17.47 -30.17 -47.73
C LEU A 13 -16.29 -30.92 -47.09
N ALA A 14 -15.17 -31.09 -47.78
CA ALA A 14 -13.96 -31.70 -47.22
C ALA A 14 -13.30 -30.78 -46.16
N CYS A 15 -13.36 -29.46 -46.33
CA CYS A 15 -12.95 -28.50 -45.30
C CYS A 15 -13.88 -28.57 -44.08
N GLN A 16 -15.20 -28.66 -44.27
CA GLN A 16 -16.17 -28.83 -43.18
C GLN A 16 -16.01 -30.18 -42.46
N PHE A 17 -15.72 -31.27 -43.20
CA PHE A 17 -15.50 -32.59 -42.63
C PHE A 17 -14.15 -32.70 -41.88
N SER A 18 -13.08 -32.07 -42.38
CA SER A 18 -11.80 -31.96 -41.66
C SER A 18 -11.92 -31.07 -40.42
N PHE A 19 -12.71 -29.99 -40.47
CA PHE A 19 -12.98 -29.16 -39.28
C PHE A 19 -13.85 -29.88 -38.24
N ALA A 20 -14.74 -30.79 -38.67
CA ALA A 20 -15.59 -31.57 -37.79
C ALA A 20 -14.90 -32.82 -37.20
N GLN A 21 -13.90 -33.39 -37.88
CA GLN A 21 -13.12 -34.54 -37.38
C GLN A 21 -11.87 -34.15 -36.57
N GLU A 22 -11.41 -32.90 -36.64
CA GLU A 22 -10.42 -32.37 -35.68
C GLU A 22 -11.13 -31.89 -34.39
N LYS A 23 -11.97 -32.75 -33.80
CA LYS A 23 -12.20 -32.70 -32.35
C LYS A 23 -10.84 -32.97 -31.71
N ALA A 24 -10.09 -31.88 -31.50
CA ALA A 24 -8.80 -31.87 -30.85
C ALA A 24 -8.83 -32.86 -29.69
N LYS A 25 -7.92 -33.84 -29.69
CA LYS A 25 -7.72 -34.71 -28.53
C LYS A 25 -7.55 -33.78 -27.34
N THR A 26 -8.59 -33.69 -26.51
CA THR A 26 -8.60 -32.81 -25.36
C THR A 26 -7.48 -33.30 -24.44
N ASN A 27 -6.47 -32.46 -24.22
CA ASN A 27 -5.29 -32.84 -23.44
C ASN A 27 -5.54 -32.85 -21.92
N PHE A 28 -6.82 -32.85 -21.51
CA PHE A 28 -7.28 -32.88 -20.13
C PHE A 28 -8.31 -34.01 -19.92
N ASN A 29 -8.36 -34.54 -18.71
CA ASN A 29 -9.43 -35.39 -18.21
C ASN A 29 -10.55 -34.48 -17.68
N PHE A 30 -11.78 -34.87 -17.95
CA PHE A 30 -12.99 -34.16 -17.53
C PHE A 30 -13.88 -35.11 -16.73
N GLU A 31 -14.32 -34.67 -15.56
CA GLU A 31 -15.26 -35.42 -14.73
C GLU A 31 -16.33 -34.50 -14.16
N THR A 32 -17.59 -34.91 -14.29
CA THR A 32 -18.71 -34.31 -13.55
C THR A 32 -18.96 -35.14 -12.30
N ASN A 33 -18.83 -34.52 -11.14
CA ASN A 33 -19.00 -35.15 -9.84
C ASN A 33 -20.30 -34.68 -9.19
N LYS A 34 -21.04 -35.64 -8.62
CA LYS A 34 -22.26 -35.42 -7.83
C LYS A 34 -21.88 -35.27 -6.36
N LEU A 35 -22.30 -34.18 -5.74
CA LEU A 35 -22.24 -33.97 -4.29
C LEU A 35 -23.40 -34.70 -3.60
N SER A 36 -23.27 -34.89 -2.28
CA SER A 36 -24.26 -35.59 -1.45
C SER A 36 -25.63 -34.90 -1.41
N ASP A 37 -25.70 -33.61 -1.70
CA ASP A 37 -26.93 -32.82 -1.77
C ASP A 37 -27.58 -32.82 -3.17
N GLY A 38 -27.03 -33.59 -4.12
CA GLY A 38 -27.53 -33.72 -5.48
C GLY A 38 -27.00 -32.67 -6.46
N ASP A 39 -26.22 -31.70 -5.98
CA ASP A 39 -25.57 -30.71 -6.82
C ASP A 39 -24.36 -31.31 -7.57
N ASN A 40 -24.01 -30.71 -8.72
CA ASN A 40 -22.86 -31.14 -9.52
C ASN A 40 -21.76 -30.08 -9.56
N TYR A 41 -20.53 -30.54 -9.66
CA TYR A 41 -19.40 -29.73 -10.09
C TYR A 41 -18.60 -30.45 -11.17
N ASP A 42 -18.01 -29.68 -12.07
CA ASP A 42 -17.09 -30.22 -13.07
C ASP A 42 -15.66 -29.99 -12.62
N ILE A 43 -14.79 -30.97 -12.87
CA ILE A 43 -13.35 -30.84 -12.67
C ILE A 43 -12.60 -31.19 -13.95
N TYR A 44 -11.63 -30.36 -14.28
CA TYR A 44 -10.74 -30.52 -15.43
C TYR A 44 -9.32 -30.71 -14.90
N LEU A 45 -8.70 -31.81 -15.28
CA LEU A 45 -7.38 -32.24 -14.81
C LEU A 45 -6.44 -32.50 -15.98
N PRO A 46 -5.13 -32.28 -15.84
CA PRO A 46 -4.19 -32.65 -16.90
C PRO A 46 -4.17 -34.18 -17.10
N VAL A 47 -4.13 -34.65 -18.36
CA VAL A 47 -4.13 -36.10 -18.70
C VAL A 47 -3.00 -36.86 -17.98
N LYS A 48 -1.84 -36.22 -17.82
CA LYS A 48 -0.69 -36.78 -17.09
C LYS A 48 -0.56 -36.08 -15.74
N LEU A 49 -1.31 -36.56 -14.76
CA LEU A 49 -1.13 -36.20 -13.35
C LEU A 49 0.25 -36.69 -12.88
N PRO A 50 1.16 -35.80 -12.45
CA PRO A 50 2.44 -36.23 -11.88
C PRO A 50 2.16 -36.91 -10.54
N LYS A 51 2.57 -38.18 -10.37
CA LYS A 51 2.23 -39.00 -9.19
C LYS A 51 2.53 -38.35 -7.82
N ASN A 52 3.44 -37.37 -7.76
CA ASN A 52 3.88 -36.72 -6.52
C ASN A 52 3.76 -35.18 -6.53
N GLU A 53 3.24 -34.54 -7.59
CA GLU A 53 3.10 -33.08 -7.61
C GLU A 53 1.70 -32.66 -7.15
N LYS A 54 1.64 -31.78 -6.15
CA LYS A 54 0.40 -31.14 -5.71
C LYS A 54 0.03 -30.02 -6.68
N LEU A 55 -1.11 -30.14 -7.36
CA LEU A 55 -1.55 -29.15 -8.35
C LEU A 55 -2.14 -27.89 -7.67
N PRO A 56 -1.98 -26.68 -8.25
CA PRO A 56 -2.81 -25.53 -7.88
C PRO A 56 -4.26 -25.74 -8.32
N LEU A 57 -5.21 -25.16 -7.58
CA LEU A 57 -6.63 -25.35 -7.80
C LEU A 57 -7.34 -24.03 -8.06
N TYR A 58 -8.07 -23.95 -9.16
CA TYR A 58 -8.83 -22.77 -9.58
C TYR A 58 -10.32 -23.08 -9.55
N PHE A 59 -11.07 -22.41 -8.68
CA PHE A 59 -12.53 -22.50 -8.64
C PHE A 59 -13.16 -21.40 -9.49
N ILE A 60 -13.91 -21.77 -10.51
CA ILE A 60 -14.72 -20.87 -11.31
C ILE A 60 -16.17 -20.99 -10.88
N PHE A 61 -16.69 -19.89 -10.34
CA PHE A 61 -18.08 -19.79 -9.88
C PHE A 61 -18.95 -19.29 -11.04
N SER A 62 -20.02 -20.02 -11.32
CA SER A 62 -20.99 -19.66 -12.36
C SER A 62 -22.36 -19.43 -11.78
N TYR A 63 -22.84 -18.21 -11.96
CA TYR A 63 -24.25 -17.90 -11.79
C TYR A 63 -24.99 -18.38 -13.05
N ARG A 64 -25.90 -19.34 -12.89
CA ARG A 64 -26.46 -20.10 -14.04
C ARG A 64 -25.31 -20.67 -14.89
N ASP A 65 -25.27 -20.33 -16.18
CA ASP A 65 -24.25 -20.77 -17.14
C ASP A 65 -23.24 -19.68 -17.54
N GLU A 66 -23.30 -18.48 -16.94
CA GLU A 66 -22.44 -17.35 -17.36
C GLU A 66 -20.94 -17.69 -17.32
N GLY A 67 -20.49 -18.43 -16.31
CA GLY A 67 -19.08 -18.77 -16.20
C GLY A 67 -18.61 -19.90 -17.12
N GLN A 68 -19.50 -20.60 -17.84
CA GLN A 68 -19.09 -21.58 -18.86
C GLN A 68 -18.20 -20.92 -19.93
N MET A 69 -18.54 -19.69 -20.32
CA MET A 69 -17.75 -18.90 -21.28
C MET A 69 -16.34 -18.60 -20.78
N LEU A 70 -16.15 -18.55 -19.46
CA LEU A 70 -14.82 -18.38 -18.86
C LEU A 70 -14.08 -19.72 -18.76
N VAL A 71 -14.79 -20.84 -18.57
CA VAL A 71 -14.19 -22.16 -18.44
C VAL A 71 -13.60 -22.66 -19.75
N GLU A 72 -14.30 -22.49 -20.88
CA GLU A 72 -13.83 -22.94 -22.20
C GLU A 72 -12.40 -22.48 -22.55
N PRO A 73 -12.04 -21.19 -22.51
CA PRO A 73 -10.68 -20.76 -22.80
C PRO A 73 -9.65 -21.20 -21.74
N LEU A 74 -10.11 -21.58 -20.54
CA LEU A 74 -9.26 -22.07 -19.45
C LEU A 74 -8.99 -23.57 -19.54
N GLN A 75 -9.86 -24.37 -20.16
CA GLN A 75 -9.68 -25.81 -20.33
C GLN A 75 -8.37 -26.14 -21.05
N ASP A 76 -8.01 -25.36 -22.06
CA ASP A 76 -6.72 -25.52 -22.73
C ASP A 76 -5.53 -25.26 -21.80
N LEU A 77 -5.67 -24.33 -20.85
CA LEU A 77 -4.61 -23.99 -19.90
C LEU A 77 -4.42 -25.06 -18.84
N VAL A 78 -5.43 -25.90 -18.55
CA VAL A 78 -5.33 -27.07 -17.66
C VAL A 78 -4.17 -27.98 -18.09
N SER A 79 -4.08 -28.22 -19.39
CA SER A 79 -3.08 -29.10 -19.99
C SER A 79 -1.70 -28.46 -20.02
N ASP A 80 -1.64 -27.19 -20.46
CA ASP A 80 -0.37 -26.47 -20.67
C ASP A 80 0.32 -26.10 -19.34
N SER A 81 -0.47 -25.73 -18.34
CA SER A 81 0.02 -25.15 -17.08
C SER A 81 -0.03 -26.12 -15.89
N LYS A 82 -0.50 -27.37 -16.09
CA LYS A 82 -0.71 -28.35 -15.01
C LYS A 82 -1.49 -27.75 -13.84
N ILE A 83 -2.69 -27.25 -14.11
CA ILE A 83 -3.58 -26.71 -13.06
C ILE A 83 -4.81 -27.60 -12.93
N GLY A 84 -5.40 -27.67 -11.74
CA GLY A 84 -6.75 -28.21 -11.58
C GLY A 84 -7.77 -27.08 -11.73
N LEU A 85 -8.75 -27.24 -12.60
CA LEU A 85 -9.84 -26.28 -12.78
C LEU A 85 -11.15 -26.92 -12.31
N VAL A 86 -11.82 -26.25 -11.38
CA VAL A 86 -13.09 -26.69 -10.79
C VAL A 86 -14.15 -25.69 -11.19
N HIS A 87 -15.23 -26.17 -11.80
CA HIS A 87 -16.35 -25.34 -12.23
C HIS A 87 -17.58 -25.65 -11.40
N LEU A 88 -17.97 -24.68 -10.56
CA LEU A 88 -19.18 -24.72 -9.75
C LEU A 88 -20.33 -24.12 -10.55
N LYS A 89 -21.16 -25.00 -11.12
CA LYS A 89 -22.31 -24.67 -11.97
C LYS A 89 -23.57 -24.34 -11.18
N ASN A 90 -24.50 -23.68 -11.86
CA ASN A 90 -25.89 -23.50 -11.41
C ASN A 90 -26.01 -22.90 -10.00
N LEU A 91 -25.14 -21.95 -9.67
CA LEU A 91 -25.33 -21.17 -8.46
C LEU A 91 -26.48 -20.21 -8.73
N ASN A 92 -27.58 -20.33 -7.99
CA ASN A 92 -28.73 -19.43 -8.09
C ASN A 92 -28.54 -18.20 -7.20
N SER A 93 -29.10 -17.06 -7.60
CA SER A 93 -28.90 -15.74 -6.99
C SER A 93 -29.61 -15.62 -5.64
N ILE A 94 -30.57 -16.52 -5.40
CA ILE A 94 -31.37 -16.63 -4.18
C ILE A 94 -30.71 -17.62 -3.20
N MET A 95 -29.57 -18.22 -3.53
CA MET A 95 -28.89 -19.12 -2.62
C MET A 95 -28.37 -18.31 -1.42
N SER A 96 -28.84 -18.67 -0.22
CA SER A 96 -28.33 -18.05 1.01
C SER A 96 -26.82 -18.33 1.14
N ILE A 97 -26.09 -17.39 1.75
CA ILE A 97 -24.64 -17.53 1.97
C ILE A 97 -24.32 -18.86 2.69
N GLY A 98 -25.18 -19.31 3.59
CA GLY A 98 -25.03 -20.61 4.26
C GLY A 98 -25.07 -21.81 3.31
N LYS A 99 -25.99 -21.84 2.33
CA LYS A 99 -26.05 -22.92 1.33
C LYS A 99 -24.84 -22.90 0.40
N LEU A 100 -24.41 -21.71 -0.02
CA LEU A 100 -23.18 -21.55 -0.81
C LEU A 100 -21.96 -22.06 -0.03
N ARG A 101 -21.96 -21.93 1.31
CA ARG A 101 -20.89 -22.44 2.19
C ARG A 101 -20.82 -23.93 2.11
N ALA A 102 -21.95 -24.56 2.38
CA ALA A 102 -22.07 -26.00 2.47
C ALA A 102 -21.62 -26.61 1.14
N LYS A 103 -22.14 -26.09 0.01
CA LYS A 103 -21.76 -26.54 -1.33
C LYS A 103 -20.26 -26.40 -1.59
N PHE A 104 -19.68 -25.23 -1.29
CA PHE A 104 -18.24 -25.02 -1.47
C PHE A 104 -17.39 -25.95 -0.58
N THR A 105 -17.74 -26.07 0.70
CA THR A 105 -17.05 -26.94 1.66
C THR A 105 -17.13 -28.41 1.26
N LEU A 106 -18.31 -28.90 0.86
CA LEU A 106 -18.50 -30.27 0.38
C LEU A 106 -17.67 -30.53 -0.88
N THR A 107 -17.65 -29.57 -1.82
CA THR A 107 -16.83 -29.68 -3.03
C THR A 107 -15.34 -29.77 -2.70
N VAL A 108 -14.85 -28.89 -1.82
CA VAL A 108 -13.43 -28.89 -1.40
C VAL A 108 -13.06 -30.21 -0.73
N LEU A 109 -13.93 -30.76 0.13
CA LEU A 109 -13.72 -32.03 0.80
C LEU A 109 -13.67 -33.21 -0.19
N ASP A 110 -14.64 -33.30 -1.11
CA ASP A 110 -14.69 -34.37 -2.14
C ASP A 110 -13.44 -34.33 -3.03
N ILE A 111 -13.03 -33.13 -3.44
CA ILE A 111 -11.81 -32.90 -4.22
C ILE A 111 -10.56 -33.32 -3.44
N HIS A 112 -10.44 -32.98 -2.16
CA HIS A 112 -9.29 -33.36 -1.34
C HIS A 112 -9.21 -34.87 -1.07
N GLN A 113 -10.34 -35.57 -1.04
CA GLN A 113 -10.38 -37.02 -0.89
C GLN A 113 -9.93 -37.75 -2.17
N LYS A 114 -10.33 -37.24 -3.34
CA LYS A 114 -10.05 -37.88 -4.64
C LYS A 114 -8.67 -37.53 -5.21
N TYR A 115 -8.12 -36.37 -4.85
CA TYR A 115 -7.00 -35.78 -5.56
C TYR A 115 -5.99 -35.06 -4.66
N SER A 116 -4.72 -35.05 -5.10
CA SER A 116 -3.62 -34.38 -4.41
C SER A 116 -3.44 -32.94 -4.91
N PHE A 117 -3.97 -31.97 -4.16
CA PHE A 117 -3.84 -30.53 -4.45
C PHE A 117 -2.99 -29.79 -3.43
N HIS A 118 -2.50 -28.62 -3.84
CA HIS A 118 -1.70 -27.74 -2.99
C HIS A 118 -2.62 -26.85 -2.14
N HIS A 119 -2.68 -27.15 -0.83
CA HIS A 119 -3.55 -26.45 0.14
C HIS A 119 -3.42 -24.92 0.16
N GLN A 120 -2.27 -24.36 -0.23
CA GLN A 120 -2.06 -22.90 -0.27
C GLN A 120 -2.14 -22.29 -1.67
N ARG A 121 -2.42 -23.06 -2.73
CA ARG A 121 -2.54 -22.52 -4.10
C ARG A 121 -3.96 -22.68 -4.59
N ILE A 122 -4.89 -22.07 -3.85
CA ILE A 122 -6.31 -22.05 -4.15
C ILE A 122 -6.67 -20.64 -4.63
N TYR A 123 -7.24 -20.56 -5.82
CA TYR A 123 -7.63 -19.33 -6.48
C TYR A 123 -9.10 -19.39 -6.87
N PHE A 124 -9.81 -18.29 -6.73
CA PHE A 124 -11.22 -18.20 -7.13
C PHE A 124 -11.38 -17.28 -8.32
N GLY A 125 -12.37 -17.52 -9.16
CA GLY A 125 -12.70 -16.62 -10.25
C GLY A 125 -14.12 -16.77 -10.74
N GLY A 126 -14.50 -15.87 -11.62
CA GLY A 126 -15.82 -15.90 -12.24
C GLY A 126 -16.03 -14.75 -13.21
N LEU A 127 -17.08 -14.89 -14.02
CA LEU A 127 -17.57 -13.88 -14.95
C LEU A 127 -18.80 -13.19 -14.36
N LYS A 128 -18.89 -11.86 -14.45
CA LYS A 128 -20.06 -11.06 -14.04
C LYS A 128 -20.57 -11.44 -12.64
N SER A 129 -21.73 -12.10 -12.55
CA SER A 129 -22.34 -12.53 -11.28
C SER A 129 -21.53 -13.62 -10.58
N GLY A 130 -20.86 -14.48 -11.35
CA GLY A 130 -19.89 -15.44 -10.84
C GLY A 130 -18.71 -14.78 -10.12
N ALA A 131 -18.24 -13.62 -10.60
CA ALA A 131 -17.17 -12.86 -9.95
C ALA A 131 -17.61 -12.27 -8.59
N ILE A 132 -18.89 -11.85 -8.50
CA ILE A 132 -19.51 -11.42 -7.24
C ILE A 132 -19.53 -12.57 -6.24
N ILE A 133 -19.95 -13.76 -6.68
CA ILE A 133 -19.97 -14.98 -5.87
C ILE A 133 -18.55 -15.34 -5.43
N ALA A 134 -17.59 -15.43 -6.36
CA ALA A 134 -16.19 -15.75 -6.05
C ALA A 134 -15.63 -14.83 -4.96
N MET A 135 -15.89 -13.53 -5.06
CA MET A 135 -15.43 -12.57 -4.06
C MET A 135 -16.21 -12.68 -2.75
N ALA A 136 -17.51 -13.01 -2.80
CA ALA A 136 -18.26 -13.35 -1.61
C ALA A 136 -17.62 -14.55 -0.92
N VAL A 137 -17.39 -15.68 -1.62
CA VAL A 137 -16.73 -16.92 -1.12
C VAL A 137 -15.36 -16.64 -0.49
N ALA A 138 -14.59 -15.73 -1.08
CA ALA A 138 -13.27 -15.34 -0.59
C ALA A 138 -13.29 -14.66 0.79
N LYS A 139 -14.32 -13.86 1.12
CA LYS A 139 -14.35 -13.07 2.37
C LYS A 139 -14.29 -13.88 3.66
N TRP A 140 -14.70 -15.14 3.61
CA TRP A 140 -14.86 -16.07 4.73
C TRP A 140 -13.96 -17.29 4.56
N SER A 141 -13.30 -17.42 3.41
CA SER A 141 -12.25 -18.41 3.14
C SER A 141 -10.85 -17.77 3.22
N ARG A 142 -10.70 -16.72 4.05
CA ARG A 142 -9.56 -15.77 4.04
C ARG A 142 -8.20 -16.44 3.97
N ASP A 143 -8.00 -17.51 4.73
CA ASP A 143 -6.68 -18.15 4.83
C ASP A 143 -6.41 -19.13 3.68
N ALA A 144 -7.47 -19.68 3.10
CA ALA A 144 -7.40 -20.68 2.04
C ALA A 144 -7.12 -20.06 0.66
N VAL A 145 -7.68 -18.87 0.39
CA VAL A 145 -7.67 -18.27 -0.96
C VAL A 145 -6.54 -17.28 -1.11
N LYS A 146 -5.62 -17.55 -2.05
CA LYS A 146 -4.49 -16.65 -2.30
C LYS A 146 -4.72 -15.62 -3.38
N GLY A 147 -5.65 -15.85 -4.29
CA GLY A 147 -5.95 -14.85 -5.31
C GLY A 147 -7.32 -14.98 -5.97
N LEU A 148 -7.76 -13.88 -6.57
CA LEU A 148 -9.05 -13.71 -7.22
C LEU A 148 -8.92 -13.28 -8.68
N LEU A 149 -9.50 -14.07 -9.58
CA LEU A 149 -9.66 -13.79 -11.00
C LEU A 149 -11.06 -13.22 -11.29
N LEU A 150 -11.19 -11.90 -11.40
CA LEU A 150 -12.48 -11.24 -11.58
C LEU A 150 -12.67 -10.77 -13.03
N VAL A 151 -13.67 -11.28 -13.74
CA VAL A 151 -13.96 -10.87 -15.12
C VAL A 151 -15.29 -10.13 -15.19
N ASP A 152 -15.22 -8.84 -15.54
CA ASP A 152 -16.34 -7.92 -15.78
C ASP A 152 -17.43 -7.90 -14.69
N GLY A 153 -17.05 -8.15 -13.44
CA GLY A 153 -17.93 -8.10 -12.29
C GLY A 153 -17.16 -8.10 -10.98
N CYS A 154 -17.68 -7.40 -9.97
CA CYS A 154 -17.23 -7.54 -8.59
C CYS A 154 -18.30 -7.03 -7.63
N HIS A 155 -18.29 -7.53 -6.40
CA HIS A 155 -19.08 -6.97 -5.32
C HIS A 155 -18.36 -5.71 -4.78
N ILE A 156 -19.05 -4.61 -4.54
CA ILE A 156 -18.42 -3.49 -3.82
C ILE A 156 -18.63 -3.74 -2.33
N PRO A 157 -17.59 -3.85 -1.48
CA PRO A 157 -17.79 -4.00 -0.05
C PRO A 157 -18.57 -2.78 0.48
N ILE A 158 -19.67 -3.06 1.17
CA ILE A 158 -20.42 -2.06 1.94
C ILE A 158 -19.61 -1.77 3.19
N GLU A 159 -19.68 -0.53 3.68
CA GLU A 159 -19.00 -0.08 4.89
C GLU A 159 -19.38 -1.00 6.08
N GLY A 160 -18.38 -1.45 6.84
CA GLY A 160 -18.55 -2.42 7.93
C GLY A 160 -18.48 -3.90 7.55
N HIS A 161 -18.47 -4.28 6.26
CA HIS A 161 -18.26 -5.67 5.87
C HIS A 161 -16.79 -6.08 5.83
N PRO A 162 -16.47 -7.37 6.12
CA PRO A 162 -15.12 -7.90 5.99
C PRO A 162 -14.56 -7.67 4.59
N VAL A 163 -13.37 -7.06 4.55
CA VAL A 163 -12.60 -6.84 3.32
C VAL A 163 -11.90 -8.13 2.92
N VAL A 164 -11.78 -8.36 1.62
CA VAL A 164 -11.02 -9.47 1.05
C VAL A 164 -9.53 -9.13 1.13
N ILE A 165 -8.74 -10.05 1.67
CA ILE A 165 -7.29 -9.88 1.88
C ILE A 165 -6.47 -10.58 0.77
N SER A 166 -7.14 -11.26 -0.17
CA SER A 166 -6.49 -11.95 -1.28
C SER A 166 -6.16 -11.00 -2.44
N ASP A 167 -5.03 -11.26 -3.10
CA ASP A 167 -4.57 -10.56 -4.30
C ASP A 167 -5.57 -10.69 -5.47
N ILE A 168 -5.79 -9.61 -6.22
CA ILE A 168 -6.84 -9.53 -7.25
C ILE A 168 -6.23 -9.27 -8.63
N TYR A 169 -6.51 -10.17 -9.57
CA TYR A 169 -6.26 -9.98 -10.99
C TYR A 169 -7.60 -9.89 -11.72
N SER A 170 -7.87 -8.75 -12.36
CA SER A 170 -9.17 -8.53 -13.00
C SER A 170 -9.07 -8.12 -14.46
N PHE A 171 -10.18 -8.36 -15.15
CA PHE A 171 -10.42 -7.95 -16.52
C PHE A 171 -11.72 -7.16 -16.58
N GLY A 172 -11.67 -5.95 -17.12
CA GLY A 172 -12.86 -5.12 -17.35
C GLY A 172 -12.98 -4.74 -18.82
N ARG A 173 -14.20 -4.81 -19.37
CA ARG A 173 -14.46 -4.31 -20.73
C ARG A 173 -14.24 -2.81 -20.78
N LYS A 174 -13.55 -2.29 -21.81
CA LYS A 174 -13.19 -0.85 -21.90
C LYS A 174 -14.38 0.09 -21.66
N GLU A 175 -15.56 -0.26 -22.15
CA GLU A 175 -16.79 0.52 -22.03
C GLU A 175 -17.84 -0.14 -21.12
N GLY A 176 -17.46 -1.20 -20.41
CA GLY A 176 -18.36 -1.96 -19.55
C GLY A 176 -18.58 -1.34 -18.18
N ARG A 177 -19.78 -1.56 -17.61
CA ARG A 177 -20.07 -1.24 -16.20
C ARG A 177 -19.09 -1.95 -15.25
N GLY A 178 -18.67 -3.17 -15.58
CA GLY A 178 -17.72 -3.95 -14.77
C GLY A 178 -16.38 -3.25 -14.56
N LEU A 179 -15.83 -2.56 -15.57
CA LEU A 179 -14.59 -1.80 -15.42
C LEU A 179 -14.72 -0.64 -14.43
N ARG A 180 -15.85 0.07 -14.44
CA ARG A 180 -16.11 1.14 -13.45
C ARG A 180 -16.19 0.57 -12.04
N THR A 181 -16.90 -0.54 -11.85
CA THR A 181 -17.03 -1.21 -10.56
C THR A 181 -15.67 -1.72 -10.06
N LEU A 182 -14.86 -2.34 -10.92
CA LEU A 182 -13.50 -2.79 -10.60
C LEU A 182 -12.58 -1.64 -10.22
N THR A 183 -12.64 -0.51 -10.94
CA THR A 183 -11.84 0.68 -10.65
C THR A 183 -12.22 1.29 -9.29
N ASN A 184 -13.52 1.34 -8.98
CA ASN A 184 -14.00 1.80 -7.69
C ASN A 184 -13.57 0.87 -6.55
N LEU A 185 -13.63 -0.45 -6.77
CA LEU A 185 -13.12 -1.43 -5.82
C LEU A 185 -11.61 -1.25 -5.59
N GLN A 186 -10.82 -1.07 -6.65
CA GLN A 186 -9.38 -0.84 -6.55
C GLN A 186 -9.07 0.41 -5.73
N LYS A 187 -9.79 1.51 -5.96
CA LYS A 187 -9.65 2.74 -5.15
C LYS A 187 -9.91 2.49 -3.67
N ARG A 188 -10.96 1.72 -3.33
CA ARG A 188 -11.28 1.36 -1.93
C ARG A 188 -10.25 0.43 -1.31
N LEU A 189 -9.64 -0.45 -2.10
CA LEU A 189 -8.62 -1.38 -1.64
C LEU A 189 -7.22 -0.76 -1.55
N LYS A 190 -7.00 0.48 -2.03
CA LYS A 190 -5.68 1.16 -1.95
C LYS A 190 -5.15 1.32 -0.52
N SER A 191 -6.02 1.40 0.49
CA SER A 191 -5.60 1.48 1.90
C SER A 191 -5.23 0.12 2.50
N TYR A 192 -5.44 -0.98 1.77
CA TYR A 192 -5.13 -2.34 2.20
C TYR A 192 -3.91 -2.84 1.43
N ASP A 193 -3.13 -3.72 2.06
CA ASP A 193 -1.97 -4.37 1.41
C ASP A 193 -2.41 -5.50 0.47
N VAL A 194 -3.25 -5.15 -0.51
CA VAL A 194 -3.80 -6.07 -1.51
C VAL A 194 -3.33 -5.63 -2.89
N LYS A 195 -2.64 -6.52 -3.61
CA LYS A 195 -2.23 -6.21 -4.98
C LYS A 195 -3.44 -6.35 -5.89
N PHE A 196 -3.74 -5.31 -6.63
CA PHE A 196 -4.89 -5.29 -7.52
C PHE A 196 -4.51 -4.79 -8.92
N ILE A 197 -4.49 -5.71 -9.89
CA ILE A 197 -4.29 -5.42 -11.31
C ILE A 197 -5.63 -5.43 -12.04
N ILE A 198 -5.88 -4.40 -12.86
CA ILE A 198 -7.02 -4.33 -13.78
C ILE A 198 -6.49 -4.26 -15.21
N ASN A 199 -6.80 -5.27 -16.02
CA ASN A 199 -6.58 -5.24 -17.46
C ASN A 199 -7.86 -4.86 -18.20
N LYS A 200 -7.71 -4.02 -19.23
CA LYS A 200 -8.80 -3.66 -20.12
C LYS A 200 -8.73 -4.52 -21.37
N PHE A 201 -9.86 -5.07 -21.81
CA PHE A 201 -9.93 -5.82 -23.06
C PHE A 201 -11.01 -5.23 -23.98
N GLU A 202 -10.78 -5.36 -25.30
CA GLU A 202 -11.59 -4.76 -26.38
C GLU A 202 -12.58 -5.73 -27.00
N SER A 203 -12.42 -7.04 -26.80
CA SER A 203 -13.14 -8.03 -27.60
C SER A 203 -14.65 -7.80 -27.57
N GLU A 204 -15.28 -7.88 -28.75
CA GLU A 204 -16.74 -7.95 -28.90
C GLU A 204 -17.34 -9.16 -28.14
N GLY A 205 -16.52 -10.17 -27.82
CA GLY A 205 -16.89 -11.31 -26.97
C GLY A 205 -17.01 -10.97 -25.48
N GLU A 206 -17.78 -11.78 -24.75
CA GLU A 206 -18.03 -11.56 -23.31
C GLU A 206 -16.81 -11.80 -22.40
N VAL A 207 -15.76 -12.47 -22.89
CA VAL A 207 -14.61 -12.94 -22.10
C VAL A 207 -13.26 -12.55 -22.71
N PRO A 208 -12.21 -12.31 -21.88
CA PRO A 208 -10.86 -12.04 -22.37
C PRO A 208 -10.30 -13.20 -23.18
N SER A 209 -9.36 -12.91 -24.09
CA SER A 209 -8.71 -13.95 -24.88
C SER A 209 -7.93 -14.94 -24.00
N LYS A 210 -7.74 -16.17 -24.48
CA LYS A 210 -6.91 -17.20 -23.81
C LYS A 210 -5.52 -16.66 -23.40
N ILE A 211 -4.91 -15.86 -24.28
CA ILE A 211 -3.60 -15.25 -24.01
C ILE A 211 -3.69 -14.27 -22.83
N GLU A 212 -4.73 -13.44 -22.78
CA GLU A 212 -4.93 -12.51 -21.67
C GLU A 212 -5.20 -13.25 -20.37
N LEU A 213 -6.10 -14.25 -20.38
CA LEU A 213 -6.37 -15.08 -19.21
C LEU A 213 -5.10 -15.76 -18.70
N SER A 214 -4.25 -16.29 -19.58
CA SER A 214 -2.98 -16.92 -19.18
C SER A 214 -2.04 -16.00 -18.38
N LYS A 215 -2.12 -14.67 -18.60
CA LYS A 215 -1.32 -13.70 -17.82
C LYS A 215 -1.71 -13.69 -16.35
N SER A 216 -2.99 -13.94 -16.04
CA SER A 216 -3.45 -14.02 -14.64
C SER A 216 -2.85 -15.21 -13.91
N PHE A 217 -2.80 -16.39 -14.54
CA PHE A 217 -2.19 -17.61 -13.96
C PHE A 217 -0.69 -17.42 -13.71
N ILE A 218 0.03 -16.88 -14.70
CA ILE A 218 1.45 -16.57 -14.56
C ILE A 218 1.68 -15.59 -13.41
N TRP A 219 0.80 -14.59 -13.28
CA TRP A 219 0.88 -13.62 -12.19
C TRP A 219 0.61 -14.26 -10.82
N PHE A 220 -0.44 -15.07 -10.68
CA PHE A 220 -0.75 -15.78 -9.44
C PHE A 220 0.37 -16.73 -9.01
N ASP A 221 0.99 -17.43 -9.96
CA ASP A 221 2.15 -18.27 -9.68
C ASP A 221 3.34 -17.42 -9.24
N LYS A 222 3.61 -16.30 -9.91
CA LYS A 222 4.68 -15.36 -9.53
C LYS A 222 4.50 -14.85 -8.10
N GLU A 223 3.31 -14.37 -7.76
CA GLU A 223 3.04 -13.82 -6.44
C GLU A 223 3.06 -14.92 -5.37
N TRP A 224 2.53 -16.12 -5.64
CA TRP A 224 2.71 -17.27 -4.76
C TRP A 224 4.18 -17.53 -4.44
N PHE A 225 5.04 -17.51 -5.45
CA PHE A 225 6.48 -17.69 -5.27
C PHE A 225 7.16 -16.51 -4.54
N ARG A 226 6.54 -15.33 -4.44
CA ARG A 226 7.05 -14.25 -3.58
C ARG A 226 6.68 -14.47 -2.12
N TYR A 227 5.47 -14.96 -1.83
CA TYR A 227 5.03 -15.22 -0.45
C TYR A 227 5.64 -16.48 0.17
N ALA A 228 6.13 -17.42 -0.65
CA ALA A 228 6.77 -18.65 -0.21
C ALA A 228 8.25 -18.47 0.19
N ASP A 229 8.58 -17.44 0.98
CA ASP A 229 9.94 -17.22 1.51
C ASP A 229 10.43 -18.35 2.45
N ASP A 230 9.52 -19.23 2.90
CA ASP A 230 9.83 -20.47 3.63
C ASP A 230 10.15 -21.68 2.72
N LEU A 231 10.72 -21.49 1.53
CA LEU A 231 11.11 -22.64 0.71
C LEU A 231 12.39 -23.31 1.23
N THR A 232 12.22 -24.58 1.59
CA THR A 232 13.31 -25.56 1.64
C THR A 232 14.18 -25.50 0.38
N SER A 233 15.45 -25.86 0.50
CA SER A 233 16.41 -25.92 -0.63
C SER A 233 15.85 -26.70 -1.84
N TYR A 234 15.02 -27.71 -1.60
CA TYR A 234 14.31 -28.49 -2.62
C TYR A 234 13.30 -27.65 -3.44
N GLY A 235 12.54 -26.77 -2.79
CA GLY A 235 11.59 -25.87 -3.45
C GLY A 235 12.27 -24.89 -4.40
N ARG A 236 13.42 -24.34 -4.01
CA ARG A 236 14.27 -23.50 -4.88
C ARG A 236 14.81 -24.29 -6.08
N LEU A 237 15.17 -25.56 -5.90
CA LEU A 237 15.68 -26.42 -6.96
C LEU A 237 14.59 -26.81 -7.98
N GLN A 238 13.35 -27.03 -7.51
CA GLN A 238 12.19 -27.27 -8.38
C GLN A 238 11.79 -26.03 -9.17
N ARG A 239 11.78 -24.83 -8.55
CA ARG A 239 11.63 -23.54 -9.27
C ARG A 239 12.62 -23.44 -10.43
N ARG A 240 13.89 -23.76 -10.15
CA ARG A 240 14.98 -23.71 -11.13
C ARG A 240 14.76 -24.69 -12.29
N ARG A 241 14.33 -25.92 -12.02
CA ARG A 241 14.07 -26.95 -13.04
C ARG A 241 12.90 -26.57 -13.96
N ILE A 242 11.80 -26.07 -13.40
CA ILE A 242 10.62 -25.67 -14.17
C ILE A 242 10.95 -24.47 -15.08
N ALA A 243 11.61 -23.44 -14.54
CA ALA A 243 12.02 -22.27 -15.32
C ALA A 243 12.98 -22.65 -16.47
N LEU A 244 13.96 -23.53 -16.22
CA LEU A 244 14.89 -24.01 -17.24
C LEU A 244 14.20 -24.85 -18.32
N ALA A 245 13.24 -25.70 -17.96
CA ALA A 245 12.48 -26.52 -18.91
C ALA A 245 11.61 -25.65 -19.82
N GLU A 246 10.90 -24.67 -19.26
CA GLU A 246 10.11 -23.70 -20.02
C GLU A 246 11.00 -22.84 -20.92
N TYR A 247 12.12 -22.34 -20.42
CA TYR A 247 13.10 -21.60 -21.23
C TYR A 247 13.61 -22.42 -22.42
N LYS A 248 13.92 -23.71 -22.23
CA LYS A 248 14.34 -24.60 -23.31
C LYS A 248 13.26 -24.77 -24.38
N LYS A 249 11.99 -24.95 -24.00
CA LYS A 249 10.86 -25.03 -24.96
C LYS A 249 10.70 -23.72 -25.74
N ILE A 250 10.79 -22.60 -25.02
CA ILE A 250 10.59 -21.25 -25.56
C ILE A 250 11.72 -20.84 -26.51
N SER A 251 12.97 -21.21 -26.19
CA SER A 251 14.17 -20.88 -26.98
C SER A 251 14.14 -21.43 -28.42
N LYS A 252 13.28 -22.43 -28.68
CA LYS A 252 13.11 -23.11 -29.98
C LYS A 252 12.07 -22.45 -30.90
N LEU A 253 11.34 -21.42 -30.45
CA LEU A 253 10.23 -20.83 -31.21
C LEU A 253 10.66 -19.61 -32.05
N LYS A 254 10.10 -19.43 -33.26
CA LYS A 254 10.62 -18.51 -34.31
C LYS A 254 9.88 -17.16 -34.56
N SER A 255 8.77 -16.79 -33.90
CA SER A 255 7.95 -15.61 -34.31
C SER A 255 7.88 -14.42 -33.32
N LYS A 256 7.56 -13.22 -33.83
CA LYS A 256 7.50 -11.92 -33.09
C LYS A 256 6.47 -11.91 -31.94
N LYS A 257 5.28 -12.51 -32.11
CA LYS A 257 4.27 -12.68 -31.03
C LYS A 257 4.79 -13.50 -29.84
N LYS A 258 5.86 -14.29 -30.05
CA LYS A 258 6.53 -15.06 -29.00
C LYS A 258 7.60 -14.24 -28.26
N PHE A 259 8.08 -13.13 -28.81
CA PHE A 259 9.07 -12.25 -28.15
C PHE A 259 8.50 -11.63 -26.87
N ASP A 260 7.26 -11.17 -26.88
CA ASP A 260 6.62 -10.59 -25.67
C ASP A 260 6.40 -11.65 -24.58
N ILE A 261 6.08 -12.89 -24.97
CA ILE A 261 5.97 -14.03 -24.06
C ILE A 261 7.36 -14.43 -23.51
N ILE A 262 8.39 -14.43 -24.36
CA ILE A 262 9.80 -14.67 -24.01
C ILE A 262 10.27 -13.61 -23.01
N TYR A 263 10.01 -12.34 -23.28
CA TYR A 263 10.49 -11.21 -22.49
C TYR A 263 9.85 -11.18 -21.11
N ASN A 264 8.52 -11.34 -21.02
CA ASN A 264 7.82 -11.38 -19.74
C ASN A 264 8.24 -12.59 -18.87
N LYS A 265 8.48 -13.77 -19.47
CA LYS A 265 9.00 -14.95 -18.75
C LYS A 265 10.48 -14.80 -18.36
N PHE A 266 11.28 -14.05 -19.11
CA PHE A 266 12.70 -13.81 -18.85
C PHE A 266 12.94 -12.70 -17.80
N GLU A 267 12.04 -11.71 -17.72
CA GLU A 267 12.03 -10.70 -16.66
C GLU A 267 11.77 -11.34 -15.28
N ILE A 268 10.85 -12.30 -15.21
CA ILE A 268 10.61 -13.14 -14.02
C ILE A 268 11.88 -13.90 -13.62
N PHE A 269 12.64 -14.42 -14.59
CA PHE A 269 13.90 -15.14 -14.32
C PHE A 269 15.04 -14.22 -13.82
N LEU A 270 15.10 -12.97 -14.29
CA LEU A 270 16.16 -12.03 -13.91
C LEU A 270 15.92 -11.38 -12.55
N GLU A 271 14.67 -11.12 -12.17
CA GLU A 271 14.32 -10.60 -10.84
C GLU A 271 14.68 -11.59 -9.73
N ASP A 272 14.44 -12.89 -9.95
CA ASP A 272 14.64 -13.93 -8.93
C ASP A 272 16.11 -14.42 -8.82
N PHE A 273 16.89 -14.33 -9.89
CA PHE A 273 18.22 -14.96 -9.96
C PHE A 273 19.38 -14.03 -10.33
N GLY A 274 19.14 -12.72 -10.43
CA GLY A 274 20.15 -11.72 -10.82
C GLY A 274 21.41 -11.67 -9.97
N ASN A 275 21.42 -12.30 -8.79
CA ASN A 275 22.58 -12.41 -7.89
C ASN A 275 23.18 -13.83 -7.81
N SER A 276 22.76 -14.79 -8.64
CA SER A 276 23.29 -16.16 -8.60
C SER A 276 24.73 -16.23 -9.16
N SER A 277 25.67 -16.72 -8.36
CA SER A 277 27.09 -16.93 -8.74
C SER A 277 27.33 -18.20 -9.58
N GLU A 278 26.28 -18.92 -9.97
CA GLU A 278 26.43 -20.26 -10.53
C GLU A 278 26.73 -20.23 -12.04
N PRO A 279 27.81 -20.90 -12.52
CA PRO A 279 28.30 -20.80 -13.90
C PRO A 279 27.25 -21.13 -14.98
N THR A 280 26.35 -22.08 -14.68
CA THR A 280 25.30 -22.52 -15.61
C THR A 280 24.28 -21.41 -15.88
N VAL A 281 23.89 -20.65 -14.85
CA VAL A 281 22.95 -19.51 -14.95
C VAL A 281 23.62 -18.37 -15.71
N LEU A 282 24.87 -18.06 -15.40
CA LEU A 282 25.66 -17.07 -16.12
C LEU A 282 25.82 -17.42 -17.61
N SER A 283 26.04 -18.69 -17.96
CA SER A 283 26.15 -19.12 -19.36
C SER A 283 24.83 -18.94 -20.13
N LEU A 284 23.70 -19.20 -19.47
CA LEU A 284 22.36 -19.04 -20.05
C LEU A 284 21.98 -17.58 -20.19
N LEU A 285 22.31 -16.75 -19.19
CA LEU A 285 22.17 -15.30 -19.27
C LEU A 285 23.02 -14.73 -20.41
N LYS A 286 24.27 -15.18 -20.58
CA LYS A 286 25.13 -14.81 -21.72
C LYS A 286 24.51 -15.22 -23.07
N LYS A 287 23.98 -16.44 -23.19
CA LYS A 287 23.29 -16.90 -24.41
C LYS A 287 22.01 -16.11 -24.71
N ALA A 288 21.22 -15.82 -23.68
CA ALA A 288 20.01 -15.01 -23.79
C ALA A 288 20.34 -13.58 -24.23
N ASN A 289 21.35 -12.96 -23.61
CA ASN A 289 21.80 -11.61 -23.92
C ASN A 289 22.38 -11.53 -25.35
N LYS A 290 23.14 -12.55 -25.80
CA LYS A 290 23.61 -12.66 -27.18
C LYS A 290 22.46 -12.72 -28.19
N LYS A 291 21.40 -13.49 -27.86
CA LYS A 291 20.20 -13.58 -28.70
C LYS A 291 19.37 -12.29 -28.65
N LEU A 292 19.28 -11.62 -27.50
CA LEU A 292 18.64 -10.31 -27.34
C LEU A 292 19.35 -9.22 -28.17
N ASN A 293 20.68 -9.22 -28.13
CA ASN A 293 21.52 -8.31 -28.93
C ASN A 293 21.37 -8.55 -30.43
N SER A 294 21.09 -9.78 -30.87
CA SER A 294 20.77 -10.05 -32.28
C SER A 294 19.43 -9.45 -32.74
N TYR A 295 18.56 -9.05 -31.82
CA TYR A 295 17.32 -8.31 -32.11
C TYR A 295 17.48 -6.78 -31.94
N ALA A 296 18.64 -6.29 -31.49
CA ALA A 296 18.87 -4.90 -31.08
C ALA A 296 19.07 -3.89 -32.23
N THR A 297 18.93 -4.29 -33.49
CA THR A 297 18.93 -3.37 -34.64
C THR A 297 17.58 -2.67 -34.86
N LYS A 298 16.57 -2.95 -34.03
CA LYS A 298 15.24 -2.33 -34.13
C LYS A 298 15.11 -1.13 -33.16
N PRO A 299 14.67 0.05 -33.63
CA PRO A 299 14.61 1.29 -32.83
C PRO A 299 13.91 1.14 -31.47
N ASP A 300 12.82 0.39 -31.40
CA ASP A 300 12.03 0.18 -30.17
C ASP A 300 12.80 -0.61 -29.09
N VAL A 301 13.77 -1.44 -29.48
CA VAL A 301 14.58 -2.26 -28.57
C VAL A 301 15.73 -1.42 -27.98
N VAL A 302 16.23 -0.44 -28.73
CA VAL A 302 17.28 0.49 -28.28
C VAL A 302 16.78 1.40 -27.15
N ALA A 303 15.54 1.91 -27.26
CA ALA A 303 14.90 2.66 -26.18
C ALA A 303 14.77 1.84 -24.88
N LEU A 304 14.44 0.55 -25.02
CA LEU A 304 14.26 -0.37 -23.89
C LEU A 304 15.59 -0.78 -23.22
N LEU A 305 16.66 -0.96 -24.02
CA LEU A 305 18.01 -1.23 -23.52
C LEU A 305 18.60 -0.03 -22.78
N ASN A 306 18.34 1.19 -23.25
CA ASN A 306 18.76 2.42 -22.58
C ASN A 306 18.02 2.62 -21.25
N TYR A 307 16.72 2.31 -21.17
CA TYR A 307 15.98 2.29 -19.91
C TYR A 307 16.62 1.33 -18.88
N ARG A 308 17.06 0.14 -19.33
CA ARG A 308 17.76 -0.83 -18.47
C ARG A 308 19.17 -0.39 -18.07
N LYS A 309 19.89 0.33 -18.92
CA LYS A 309 21.18 0.94 -18.57
C LYS A 309 21.00 1.95 -17.44
N VAL A 310 19.94 2.76 -17.48
CA VAL A 310 19.54 3.65 -16.37
C VAL A 310 19.22 2.85 -15.11
N THR A 311 18.46 1.74 -15.21
CA THR A 311 18.13 0.91 -14.03
C THR A 311 19.36 0.22 -13.41
N SER A 312 20.33 -0.20 -14.24
CA SER A 312 21.61 -0.77 -13.81
C SER A 312 22.47 0.26 -13.10
N LEU A 313 22.62 1.46 -13.69
CA LEU A 313 23.37 2.56 -13.08
C LEU A 313 22.74 3.00 -11.74
N MET A 314 21.40 2.96 -11.63
CA MET A 314 20.68 3.19 -10.37
C MET A 314 20.92 2.09 -9.33
N LYS A 315 21.11 0.83 -9.76
CA LYS A 315 21.48 -0.31 -8.89
C LYS A 315 22.95 -0.27 -8.45
N ASP A 316 23.84 0.23 -9.30
CA ASP A 316 25.27 0.40 -8.97
C ASP A 316 25.47 1.59 -8.02
N LEU A 317 24.73 2.69 -8.21
CA LEU A 317 24.63 3.82 -7.27
C LEU A 317 24.18 3.42 -5.87
N THR A 318 23.33 2.38 -5.75
CA THR A 318 22.85 1.90 -4.46
C THR A 318 23.84 0.99 -3.73
N LYS A 319 24.84 0.45 -4.44
CA LYS A 319 25.82 -0.53 -3.91
C LYS A 319 27.24 0.03 -3.72
N ASN A 320 27.67 1.05 -4.46
CA ASN A 320 29.06 1.49 -4.43
C ASN A 320 29.19 3.04 -4.34
N TYR A 321 29.40 3.55 -3.13
CA TYR A 321 29.33 4.98 -2.82
C TYR A 321 30.51 5.82 -3.34
N GLU A 322 31.64 5.20 -3.70
CA GLU A 322 32.83 5.93 -4.15
C GLU A 322 32.72 6.48 -5.59
N ASN A 323 31.78 5.97 -6.39
CA ASN A 323 31.65 6.33 -7.83
C ASN A 323 30.38 7.13 -8.17
N ILE A 324 29.76 7.76 -7.17
CA ILE A 324 28.49 8.49 -7.30
C ILE A 324 28.58 9.61 -8.35
N SER A 325 29.66 10.39 -8.36
CA SER A 325 29.79 11.54 -9.27
C SER A 325 29.88 11.13 -10.75
N SER A 326 30.58 10.03 -11.06
CA SER A 326 30.72 9.49 -12.41
C SER A 326 29.39 8.93 -12.93
N THR A 327 28.70 8.15 -12.08
CA THR A 327 27.42 7.52 -12.42
C THR A 327 26.30 8.56 -12.61
N ILE A 328 26.34 9.66 -11.84
CA ILE A 328 25.40 10.78 -11.99
C ILE A 328 25.65 11.57 -13.28
N ASN A 329 26.91 11.79 -13.68
CA ASN A 329 27.20 12.44 -14.95
C ASN A 329 26.67 11.62 -16.14
N GLN A 330 26.80 10.29 -16.08
CA GLN A 330 26.20 9.39 -17.07
C GLN A 330 24.66 9.44 -17.07
N LEU A 331 24.02 9.54 -15.90
CA LEU A 331 22.56 9.70 -15.80
C LEU A 331 22.07 11.07 -16.31
N LYS A 332 22.83 12.14 -16.07
CA LYS A 332 22.55 13.49 -16.62
C LYS A 332 22.63 13.49 -18.14
N GLU A 333 23.66 12.87 -18.69
CA GLU A 333 23.87 12.72 -20.14
C GLU A 333 22.76 11.87 -20.80
N ILE A 334 22.25 10.85 -20.12
CA ILE A 334 21.08 10.09 -20.59
C ILE A 334 19.78 10.92 -20.48
N SER A 335 19.66 11.79 -19.47
CA SER A 335 18.47 12.62 -19.28
C SER A 335 18.34 13.76 -20.30
N THR A 336 19.46 14.33 -20.76
CA THR A 336 19.49 15.32 -21.85
C THR A 336 19.07 14.71 -23.18
N LEU A 337 19.30 13.39 -23.38
CA LEU A 337 18.87 12.66 -24.56
C LEU A 337 17.36 12.32 -24.55
N TYR A 338 16.70 12.28 -23.37
CA TYR A 338 15.29 11.87 -23.24
C TYR A 338 14.54 12.64 -22.12
N PRO A 339 14.20 13.92 -22.34
CA PRO A 339 13.66 14.81 -21.31
C PRO A 339 12.23 14.49 -20.81
N ASN A 340 11.47 13.64 -21.52
CA ASN A 340 10.01 13.56 -21.36
C ASN A 340 9.46 12.38 -20.51
N THR A 341 10.30 11.57 -19.85
CA THR A 341 9.79 10.48 -19.00
C THR A 341 9.50 10.94 -17.56
N LEU A 342 8.22 10.97 -17.17
CA LEU A 342 7.75 11.43 -15.85
C LEU A 342 8.41 10.71 -14.65
N ALA A 343 8.80 9.45 -14.82
CA ALA A 343 9.48 8.65 -13.80
C ALA A 343 10.94 9.07 -13.59
N SER A 344 11.65 9.51 -14.64
CA SER A 344 13.02 10.02 -14.50
C SER A 344 13.02 11.37 -13.79
N GLN A 345 12.06 12.25 -14.08
CA GLN A 345 11.97 13.57 -13.46
C GLN A 345 11.66 13.53 -11.95
N LYS A 346 10.77 12.65 -11.48
CA LYS A 346 10.44 12.53 -10.03
C LYS A 346 11.56 11.88 -9.22
N SER A 347 12.16 10.80 -9.72
CA SER A 347 13.27 10.12 -9.04
C SER A 347 14.54 10.98 -9.02
N ILE A 348 14.82 11.73 -10.09
CA ILE A 348 15.95 12.66 -10.14
C ILE A 348 15.73 13.86 -9.19
N LYS A 349 14.51 14.39 -9.08
CA LYS A 349 14.19 15.44 -8.09
C LYS A 349 14.41 14.96 -6.66
N GLY A 350 13.93 13.76 -6.30
CA GLY A 350 14.12 13.21 -4.95
C GLY A 350 15.60 12.97 -4.59
N ILE A 351 16.37 12.39 -5.52
CA ILE A 351 17.82 12.15 -5.33
C ILE A 351 18.60 13.47 -5.29
N SER A 352 18.29 14.41 -6.17
CA SER A 352 18.91 15.74 -6.17
C SER A 352 18.61 16.48 -4.87
N TYR A 353 17.37 16.45 -4.36
CA TYR A 353 17.02 17.07 -3.08
C TYR A 353 17.74 16.43 -1.91
N TRP A 354 17.85 15.10 -1.87
CA TRP A 354 18.58 14.40 -0.82
C TRP A 354 20.08 14.69 -0.87
N GLU A 355 20.69 14.72 -2.06
CA GLU A 355 22.10 15.09 -2.20
C GLU A 355 22.35 16.54 -1.79
N THR A 356 21.51 17.47 -2.24
CA THR A 356 21.57 18.88 -1.83
C THR A 356 21.43 18.97 -0.31
N TYR A 357 20.41 18.34 0.28
CA TYR A 357 20.20 18.33 1.73
C TYR A 357 21.39 17.74 2.50
N MET A 358 21.91 16.58 2.10
CA MET A 358 23.02 15.91 2.80
C MET A 358 24.38 16.60 2.57
N LYS A 359 24.65 17.11 1.35
CA LYS A 359 25.88 17.85 1.01
C LYS A 359 25.89 19.24 1.66
N GLU A 360 24.80 20.00 1.54
CA GLU A 360 24.70 21.34 2.15
C GLU A 360 24.77 21.25 3.68
N ARG A 361 24.15 20.24 4.29
CA ARG A 361 24.17 20.08 5.75
C ARG A 361 25.36 19.27 6.28
N LYS A 362 26.28 18.78 5.43
CA LYS A 362 27.48 18.01 5.82
C LYS A 362 27.20 16.80 6.75
N ILE A 363 26.09 16.08 6.54
CA ILE A 363 25.66 14.98 7.43
C ILE A 363 26.42 13.66 7.13
N TYR A 364 27.68 13.74 6.71
CA TYR A 364 28.53 12.58 6.37
C TYR A 364 29.48 12.23 7.52
N VAL A 365 28.93 11.80 8.65
CA VAL A 365 29.74 11.23 9.73
C VAL A 365 29.74 9.71 9.61
N LYS A 366 30.94 9.12 9.50
CA LYS A 366 31.11 7.66 9.64
C LYS A 366 30.61 7.26 11.02
N MET A 367 29.45 6.60 11.04
CA MET A 367 28.84 6.16 12.30
C MET A 367 29.58 4.94 12.82
N ARG A 368 29.88 4.96 14.11
CA ARG A 368 30.37 3.79 14.83
C ARG A 368 29.24 2.80 15.06
N SER A 369 29.51 1.50 15.14
CA SER A 369 28.51 0.53 15.62
C SER A 369 28.16 0.81 17.10
N ASN A 370 27.03 0.28 17.60
CA ASN A 370 26.68 0.46 19.01
C ASN A 370 27.75 -0.17 19.93
N GLU A 371 28.34 -1.29 19.52
CA GLU A 371 29.47 -1.91 20.23
C GLU A 371 30.72 -1.02 20.25
N GLU A 372 31.07 -0.37 19.13
CA GLU A 372 32.20 0.55 19.07
C GLU A 372 32.00 1.78 19.94
N VAL A 373 30.76 2.31 20.00
CA VAL A 373 30.41 3.41 20.90
C VAL A 373 30.55 2.99 22.36
N VAL A 374 30.04 1.81 22.72
CA VAL A 374 30.12 1.26 24.08
C VAL A 374 31.57 0.97 24.48
N LYS A 375 32.38 0.35 23.62
CA LYS A 375 33.83 0.14 23.87
C LYS A 375 34.57 1.45 24.06
N GLY A 376 34.28 2.44 23.21
CA GLY A 376 34.84 3.78 23.33
C GLY A 376 34.44 4.47 24.64
N TYR A 377 33.21 4.25 25.11
CA TYR A 377 32.72 4.79 26.37
C TYR A 377 33.38 4.10 27.58
N LEU A 378 33.52 2.77 27.57
CA LEU A 378 34.24 2.04 28.61
C LEU A 378 35.69 2.52 28.74
N SER A 379 36.38 2.71 27.61
CA SER A 379 37.75 3.26 27.59
C SER A 379 37.82 4.68 28.16
N PHE A 380 36.76 5.48 27.96
CA PHE A 380 36.64 6.81 28.56
C PHE A 380 36.45 6.72 30.08
N ILE A 381 35.58 5.82 30.55
CA ILE A 381 35.31 5.61 31.98
C ILE A 381 36.56 5.17 32.73
N GLU A 382 37.35 4.25 32.16
CA GLU A 382 38.60 3.78 32.76
C GLU A 382 39.63 4.90 32.96
N LYS A 383 39.68 5.86 32.03
CA LYS A 383 40.63 6.98 32.03
C LYS A 383 40.18 8.14 32.93
N GLU A 384 38.92 8.54 32.83
CA GLU A 384 38.44 9.81 33.41
C GLU A 384 37.83 9.66 34.80
N ILE A 385 37.26 8.48 35.14
CA ILE A 385 36.62 8.29 36.44
C ILE A 385 37.65 7.82 37.47
N LYS A 386 37.90 8.63 38.49
CA LYS A 386 38.83 8.29 39.58
C LYS A 386 38.21 7.41 40.67
N ASN A 387 36.87 7.44 40.83
CA ASN A 387 36.18 6.70 41.88
C ASN A 387 36.01 5.22 41.51
N GLU A 388 36.73 4.33 42.19
CA GLU A 388 36.68 2.87 41.98
C GLU A 388 35.32 2.23 42.30
N GLN A 389 34.55 2.76 43.25
CA GLN A 389 33.20 2.26 43.52
C GLN A 389 32.28 2.50 42.32
N ASN A 390 32.37 3.69 41.69
CA ASN A 390 31.60 4.01 40.50
C ASN A 390 32.00 3.11 39.32
N LYS A 391 33.30 2.82 39.14
CA LYS A 391 33.75 1.86 38.11
C LYS A 391 33.13 0.49 38.30
N LYS A 392 33.14 -0.06 39.52
CA LYS A 392 32.53 -1.36 39.84
C LYS A 392 31.03 -1.37 39.56
N LEU A 393 30.32 -0.31 39.92
CA LEU A 393 28.88 -0.17 39.63
C LEU A 393 28.62 -0.11 38.12
N ILE A 394 29.38 0.68 37.37
CA ILE A 394 29.25 0.79 35.92
C ILE A 394 29.53 -0.55 35.24
N GLN A 395 30.55 -1.30 35.69
CA GLN A 395 30.84 -2.63 35.18
C GLN A 395 29.69 -3.61 35.43
N LYS A 396 29.02 -3.53 36.58
CA LYS A 396 27.81 -4.31 36.86
C LYS A 396 26.66 -3.94 35.90
N VAL A 397 26.44 -2.66 35.64
CA VAL A 397 25.43 -2.19 34.66
C VAL A 397 25.76 -2.71 33.25
N TYR A 398 27.04 -2.71 32.87
CA TYR A 398 27.48 -3.25 31.58
C TYR A 398 27.17 -4.75 31.43
N LEU A 399 27.53 -5.56 32.43
CA LEU A 399 27.25 -7.00 32.42
C LEU A 399 25.75 -7.30 32.33
N ASN A 400 24.92 -6.53 33.06
CA ASN A 400 23.47 -6.65 32.98
C ASN A 400 22.95 -6.32 31.57
N ALA A 401 23.44 -5.24 30.95
CA ALA A 401 23.05 -4.84 29.59
C ALA A 401 23.48 -5.88 28.53
N GLN A 402 24.63 -6.53 28.71
CA GLN A 402 25.04 -7.65 27.85
C GLN A 402 24.10 -8.85 27.99
N GLN A 403 23.72 -9.20 29.23
CA GLN A 403 22.81 -10.32 29.50
C GLN A 403 21.41 -10.08 28.93
N SER A 404 20.88 -8.86 29.03
CA SER A 404 19.57 -8.50 28.47
C SER A 404 19.60 -8.24 26.96
N LYS A 405 20.80 -8.14 26.36
CA LYS A 405 21.03 -7.70 24.97
C LYS A 405 20.58 -6.25 24.69
N GLU A 406 20.49 -5.41 25.72
CA GLU A 406 20.08 -4.00 25.63
C GLU A 406 21.28 -3.05 25.78
N LEU A 407 22.28 -3.21 24.90
CA LEU A 407 23.48 -2.36 24.94
C LEU A 407 23.19 -0.87 24.76
N SER A 408 22.04 -0.50 24.19
CA SER A 408 21.61 0.89 24.04
C SER A 408 21.36 1.59 25.37
N GLU A 409 20.93 0.84 26.41
CA GLU A 409 20.58 1.38 27.73
C GLU A 409 21.78 1.48 28.67
N PHE A 410 22.91 0.87 28.33
CA PHE A 410 24.11 0.87 29.18
C PHE A 410 24.61 2.29 29.47
N ILE A 411 24.83 3.09 28.41
CA ILE A 411 25.45 4.42 28.53
C ILE A 411 24.54 5.43 29.27
N PRO A 412 23.23 5.54 28.97
CA PRO A 412 22.32 6.35 29.79
C PRO A 412 22.36 5.98 31.27
N ASN A 413 22.28 4.69 31.58
CA ASN A 413 22.23 4.22 32.96
C ASN A 413 23.54 4.45 33.70
N SER A 414 24.68 4.28 33.04
CA SER A 414 25.98 4.59 33.64
C SER A 414 26.14 6.10 33.87
N MET A 415 25.67 6.95 32.94
CA MET A 415 25.72 8.41 33.11
C MET A 415 24.92 8.89 34.33
N MET A 416 23.79 8.26 34.63
CA MET A 416 23.00 8.56 35.83
C MET A 416 23.76 8.31 37.15
N LEU A 417 24.82 7.48 37.13
CA LEU A 417 25.68 7.23 38.30
C LEU A 417 26.80 8.26 38.45
N ILE A 418 27.14 8.97 37.37
CA ILE A 418 28.33 9.82 37.30
C ILE A 418 27.95 11.30 37.37
N ASP A 419 26.79 11.67 36.81
CA ASP A 419 26.35 13.04 36.71
C ASP A 419 24.96 13.25 37.33
N GLU A 420 24.92 13.95 38.46
CA GLU A 420 23.69 14.18 39.22
C GLU A 420 22.66 15.01 38.45
N SER A 421 23.12 16.00 37.66
CA SER A 421 22.22 16.82 36.84
C SER A 421 21.49 15.96 35.79
N TYR A 422 22.22 15.09 35.11
CA TYR A 422 21.69 14.14 34.14
C TYR A 422 20.74 13.15 34.79
N GLN A 423 21.10 12.60 35.96
CA GLN A 423 20.22 11.73 36.75
C GLN A 423 18.88 12.41 37.08
N ARG A 424 18.94 13.63 37.63
CA ARG A 424 17.73 14.43 37.94
C ARG A 424 16.95 14.77 36.67
N GLY A 425 17.63 15.02 35.56
CA GLY A 425 17.04 15.22 34.23
C GLY A 425 16.27 14.00 33.74
N MET A 426 16.87 12.81 33.83
CA MET A 426 16.27 11.54 33.44
C MET A 426 15.07 11.17 34.31
N ILE A 427 15.16 11.36 35.63
CA ILE A 427 14.03 11.15 36.54
C ILE A 427 12.89 12.11 36.19
N ALA A 428 13.19 13.41 35.99
CA ALA A 428 12.16 14.38 35.59
C ALA A 428 11.54 14.05 34.22
N PHE A 429 12.34 13.53 33.28
CA PHE A 429 11.88 13.08 31.97
C PHE A 429 10.92 11.89 32.09
N GLY A 430 11.28 10.87 32.88
CA GLY A 430 10.43 9.70 33.14
C GLY A 430 9.11 10.05 33.85
N LEU A 431 9.13 11.07 34.72
CA LEU A 431 7.93 11.61 35.37
C LEU A 431 7.13 12.59 34.50
N ASN A 432 7.46 12.71 33.21
CA ASN A 432 6.84 13.63 32.25
C ASN A 432 6.90 15.13 32.66
N LYS A 433 7.85 15.51 33.53
CA LYS A 433 8.10 16.90 33.95
C LYS A 433 9.05 17.60 32.97
N MET A 434 8.58 17.79 31.74
CA MET A 434 9.40 18.20 30.59
C MET A 434 10.08 19.57 30.71
N ASN A 435 9.57 20.50 31.52
CA ASN A 435 10.24 21.79 31.78
C ASN A 435 11.42 21.61 32.74
N THR A 436 11.22 20.82 33.79
CA THR A 436 12.25 20.48 34.77
C THR A 436 13.37 19.65 34.12
N ALA A 437 13.01 18.64 33.32
CA ALA A 437 13.96 17.85 32.54
C ALA A 437 14.78 18.74 31.58
N LYS A 438 14.12 19.66 30.87
CA LYS A 438 14.81 20.63 29.99
C LYS A 438 15.83 21.45 30.76
N LYS A 439 15.49 21.97 31.95
CA LYS A 439 16.40 22.77 32.78
C LYS A 439 17.67 22.00 33.14
N TYR A 440 17.53 20.74 33.54
CA TYR A 440 18.68 19.90 33.90
C TYR A 440 19.55 19.55 32.69
N PHE A 441 18.95 19.15 31.57
CA PHE A 441 19.73 18.83 30.36
C PHE A 441 20.33 20.07 29.68
N SER A 442 19.74 21.26 29.84
CA SER A 442 20.27 22.51 29.31
C SER A 442 21.42 23.09 30.12
N ASN A 443 21.59 22.64 31.37
CA ASN A 443 22.69 23.08 32.22
C ASN A 443 23.97 22.36 31.78
N ILE A 444 24.49 22.75 30.62
CA ILE A 444 25.78 22.29 30.10
C ILE A 444 26.84 23.06 30.86
N THR A 445 27.25 22.52 32.00
CA THR A 445 28.57 22.82 32.56
C THR A 445 29.61 22.51 31.48
N ASN A 446 30.68 23.32 31.36
CA ASN A 446 31.77 23.22 30.36
C ASN A 446 32.48 21.84 30.40
N GLU A 447 31.77 20.78 30.04
CA GLU A 447 32.16 19.41 30.26
C GLU A 447 32.90 18.89 29.04
N GLN A 448 34.14 18.44 29.27
CA GLN A 448 34.99 17.78 28.28
C GLN A 448 34.42 16.41 27.81
N ASN A 449 33.26 15.98 28.32
CA ASN A 449 32.66 14.67 28.05
C ASN A 449 31.69 14.70 26.85
N ASN A 450 32.22 14.36 25.68
CA ASN A 450 31.44 14.26 24.44
C ASN A 450 30.25 13.27 24.51
N TYR A 451 30.35 12.21 25.31
CA TYR A 451 29.24 11.27 25.47
C TYR A 451 28.09 11.94 26.23
N LEU A 452 28.38 12.57 27.37
CA LEU A 452 27.35 13.22 28.18
C LEU A 452 26.66 14.35 27.41
N GLN A 453 27.43 15.12 26.65
CA GLN A 453 26.89 16.13 25.75
C GLN A 453 25.94 15.52 24.71
N ALA A 454 26.34 14.43 24.03
CA ALA A 454 25.52 13.77 23.02
C ALA A 454 24.17 13.31 23.57
N TYR A 455 24.15 12.68 24.76
CA TYR A 455 22.91 12.21 25.37
C TYR A 455 22.03 13.36 25.87
N ARG A 456 22.61 14.40 26.49
CA ARG A 456 21.86 15.60 26.89
C ARG A 456 21.19 16.26 25.67
N GLU A 457 21.93 16.43 24.57
CA GLU A 457 21.41 16.99 23.32
C GLU A 457 20.30 16.12 22.72
N TYR A 458 20.46 14.79 22.72
CA TYR A 458 19.42 13.85 22.27
C TYR A 458 18.13 13.95 23.10
N TYR A 459 18.22 13.93 24.44
CA TYR A 459 17.03 14.05 25.29
C TYR A 459 16.40 15.44 25.23
N LEU A 460 17.19 16.51 25.08
CA LEU A 460 16.65 17.84 24.79
C LEU A 460 15.85 17.85 23.49
N ALA A 461 16.38 17.27 22.41
CA ALA A 461 15.67 17.14 21.16
C ALA A 461 14.36 16.36 21.32
N ARG A 462 14.36 15.24 22.06
CA ARG A 462 13.12 14.48 22.37
C ARG A 462 12.10 15.32 23.12
N ILE A 463 12.53 16.10 24.12
CA ILE A 463 11.64 17.00 24.85
C ILE A 463 10.98 18.01 23.90
N HIS A 464 11.75 18.56 22.96
CA HIS A 464 11.25 19.47 21.95
C HIS A 464 10.21 18.79 21.03
N VAL A 465 10.48 17.56 20.56
CA VAL A 465 9.51 16.75 19.80
C VAL A 465 8.22 16.51 20.60
N ILE A 466 8.32 16.08 21.86
CA ILE A 466 7.15 15.80 22.72
C ILE A 466 6.31 17.06 22.95
N LYS A 467 6.96 18.21 23.15
CA LYS A 467 6.27 19.51 23.25
C LYS A 467 5.71 20.02 21.92
N GLY A 468 6.04 19.35 20.81
CA GLY A 468 5.68 19.78 19.46
C GLY A 468 6.44 21.02 18.99
N ASN A 469 7.62 21.32 19.55
CA ASN A 469 8.52 22.33 19.01
C ASN A 469 9.52 21.64 18.07
N TYR A 470 9.06 21.35 16.85
CA TYR A 470 9.80 20.55 15.87
C TYR A 470 10.96 21.33 15.23
N GLU A 471 10.86 22.66 15.22
CA GLU A 471 11.87 23.57 14.68
C GLU A 471 13.15 23.50 15.52
N GLU A 472 13.01 23.61 16.85
CA GLU A 472 14.15 23.45 17.75
C GLU A 472 14.64 22.00 17.83
N ALA A 473 13.72 21.02 17.68
CA ALA A 473 14.12 19.63 17.59
C ALA A 473 15.00 19.36 16.36
N GLU A 474 14.64 19.89 15.18
CA GLU A 474 15.44 19.79 13.95
C GLU A 474 16.85 20.32 14.19
N ILE A 475 16.98 21.54 14.72
CA ILE A 475 18.30 22.16 14.96
C ILE A 475 19.15 21.28 15.85
N LYS A 476 18.61 20.79 16.98
CA LYS A 476 19.36 19.94 17.92
C LYS A 476 19.73 18.59 17.33
N LEU A 477 18.82 17.94 16.63
CA LEU A 477 19.06 16.63 16.00
C LEU A 477 20.12 16.75 14.90
N GLU A 478 20.10 17.82 14.11
CA GLU A 478 21.10 18.04 13.08
C GLU A 478 22.48 18.39 13.62
N MET A 479 22.56 19.21 14.66
CA MET A 479 23.83 19.47 15.35
C MET A 479 24.45 18.14 15.83
N LEU A 480 23.62 17.28 16.41
CA LEU A 480 24.05 15.97 16.88
C LEU A 480 24.50 15.09 15.71
N LEU A 481 23.77 15.04 14.59
CA LEU A 481 24.17 14.30 13.39
C LEU A 481 25.50 14.77 12.78
N LYS A 482 25.81 16.07 12.84
CA LYS A 482 27.04 16.65 12.27
C LYS A 482 28.28 16.38 13.13
N GLY A 483 28.14 16.19 14.44
CA GLY A 483 29.29 16.07 15.36
C GLY A 483 29.20 14.88 16.30
N ASN A 484 28.21 14.89 17.17
CA ASN A 484 28.17 14.06 18.38
C ASN A 484 27.51 12.69 18.20
N VAL A 485 26.95 12.39 17.02
CA VAL A 485 26.26 11.11 16.73
C VAL A 485 27.15 9.88 16.95
N LYS A 486 28.48 10.03 16.82
CA LYS A 486 29.46 8.96 17.06
C LYS A 486 29.63 8.60 18.55
N PHE A 487 29.02 9.34 19.47
CA PHE A 487 29.09 9.14 20.92
C PHE A 487 27.76 8.68 21.52
N THR A 488 26.77 8.27 20.70
CA THR A 488 25.47 7.78 21.17
C THR A 488 25.08 6.47 20.49
N THR A 489 24.30 5.67 21.20
CA THR A 489 23.67 4.44 20.69
C THR A 489 22.33 4.69 20.03
N HIS A 490 21.68 5.84 20.24
CA HIS A 490 20.32 6.14 19.77
C HIS A 490 20.25 6.67 18.32
N LYS A 491 21.10 6.16 17.42
CA LYS A 491 21.27 6.72 16.07
C LYS A 491 19.98 6.60 15.25
N GLU A 492 19.35 5.46 15.34
CA GLU A 492 18.06 5.13 14.74
C GLU A 492 16.97 6.11 15.19
N ASP A 493 16.89 6.41 16.49
CA ASP A 493 15.93 7.37 17.03
C ASP A 493 16.18 8.78 16.51
N ILE A 494 17.45 9.20 16.42
CA ILE A 494 17.81 10.54 15.94
C ILE A 494 17.33 10.75 14.50
N PHE A 495 17.56 9.77 13.62
CA PHE A 495 17.10 9.81 12.23
C PHE A 495 15.57 9.88 12.15
N PHE A 496 14.92 9.00 12.90
CA PHE A 496 13.47 8.90 12.90
C PHE A 496 12.79 10.18 13.44
N LEU A 497 13.29 10.72 14.55
CA LEU A 497 12.79 11.95 15.15
C LEU A 497 13.06 13.18 14.28
N LEU A 498 14.18 13.21 13.56
CA LEU A 498 14.48 14.29 12.62
C LEU A 498 13.50 14.23 11.44
N ALA A 499 13.24 13.05 10.89
CA ALA A 499 12.28 12.86 9.81
C ALA A 499 10.85 13.27 10.21
N ILE A 500 10.43 12.92 11.44
CA ILE A 500 9.17 13.40 12.01
C ILE A 500 9.15 14.92 12.13
N SER A 501 10.23 15.52 12.62
CA SER A 501 10.33 16.96 12.82
C SER A 501 10.23 17.73 11.50
N LEU A 502 10.87 17.22 10.44
CA LEU A 502 10.76 17.76 9.08
C LEU A 502 9.34 17.59 8.52
N PHE A 503 8.74 16.41 8.68
CA PHE A 503 7.37 16.14 8.24
C PHE A 503 6.37 17.12 8.86
N LYS A 504 6.47 17.34 10.17
CA LYS A 504 5.57 18.24 10.92
C LYS A 504 5.78 19.73 10.63
N GLN A 505 6.87 20.08 9.94
CA GLN A 505 7.14 21.41 9.40
C GLN A 505 6.77 21.55 7.91
N PHE A 506 6.07 20.57 7.34
CA PHE A 506 5.73 20.53 5.91
C PHE A 506 6.91 20.40 4.95
N LYS A 507 8.11 20.06 5.44
CA LYS A 507 9.31 19.75 4.63
C LYS A 507 9.23 18.31 4.10
N ARG A 508 8.19 18.02 3.31
CA ARG A 508 7.77 16.66 2.93
C ARG A 508 8.84 15.88 2.16
N ASN A 509 9.52 16.54 1.20
CA ASN A 509 10.55 15.90 0.40
C ASN A 509 11.76 15.49 1.26
N GLU A 510 12.20 16.37 2.16
CA GLU A 510 13.30 16.11 3.09
C GLU A 510 12.92 14.97 4.05
N ALA A 511 11.69 15.01 4.58
CA ALA A 511 11.17 13.96 5.46
C ALA A 511 11.09 12.59 4.77
N GLU A 512 10.54 12.51 3.55
CA GLU A 512 10.46 11.25 2.80
C GLU A 512 11.86 10.69 2.53
N ALA A 513 12.79 11.53 2.09
CA ALA A 513 14.16 11.10 1.81
C ALA A 513 14.83 10.56 3.08
N LEU A 514 14.63 11.22 4.22
CA LEU A 514 15.20 10.79 5.49
C LEU A 514 14.54 9.52 6.06
N PHE A 515 13.22 9.33 5.91
CA PHE A 515 12.56 8.08 6.29
C PHE A 515 13.03 6.89 5.44
N ASN A 516 13.20 7.08 4.14
CA ASN A 516 13.74 6.03 3.27
C ASN A 516 15.18 5.67 3.65
N GLU A 517 16.01 6.67 3.94
CA GLU A 517 17.38 6.45 4.40
C GLU A 517 17.41 5.74 5.77
N PHE A 518 16.52 6.12 6.70
CA PHE A 518 16.35 5.45 7.98
C PHE A 518 16.07 3.95 7.79
N MET A 519 15.07 3.60 6.98
CA MET A 519 14.72 2.20 6.72
C MET A 519 15.85 1.42 6.03
N LYS A 520 16.64 2.08 5.17
CA LYS A 520 17.79 1.47 4.50
C LYS A 520 18.95 1.21 5.45
N ARG A 521 19.24 2.19 6.31
CA ARG A 521 20.44 2.21 7.16
C ARG A 521 20.27 1.45 8.47
N PHE A 522 19.03 1.37 8.97
CA PHE A 522 18.69 0.71 10.23
C PHE A 522 17.60 -0.36 10.00
N PRO A 523 17.89 -1.43 9.23
CA PRO A 523 16.91 -2.49 8.98
C PRO A 523 16.52 -3.23 10.26
N ASP A 524 17.43 -3.27 11.25
CA ASP A 524 17.23 -3.94 12.54
C ASP A 524 16.65 -3.00 13.62
N ALA A 525 16.22 -1.79 13.25
CA ALA A 525 15.55 -0.88 14.19
C ALA A 525 14.25 -1.50 14.73
N PRO A 526 13.75 -1.06 15.91
CA PRO A 526 12.50 -1.57 16.46
C PRO A 526 11.36 -1.54 15.43
N GLU A 527 10.63 -2.65 15.30
CA GLU A 527 9.61 -2.84 14.25
C GLU A 527 8.62 -1.66 14.18
N ARG A 528 8.18 -1.16 15.34
CA ARG A 528 7.31 0.01 15.46
C ARG A 528 7.82 1.25 14.70
N MET A 529 9.14 1.45 14.67
CA MET A 529 9.76 2.59 13.98
C MET A 529 9.87 2.34 12.48
N VAL A 530 10.23 1.13 12.05
CA VAL A 530 10.31 0.76 10.63
C VAL A 530 8.92 0.84 9.98
N VAL A 531 7.92 0.22 10.63
CA VAL A 531 6.52 0.29 10.18
C VAL A 531 6.02 1.73 10.22
N GLY A 532 6.33 2.48 11.29
CA GLY A 532 5.97 3.90 11.39
C GLY A 532 6.59 4.75 10.27
N ALA A 533 7.85 4.52 9.92
CA ALA A 533 8.52 5.24 8.82
C ALA A 533 7.88 4.91 7.47
N SER A 534 7.59 3.64 7.20
CA SER A 534 6.90 3.19 5.99
C SER A 534 5.51 3.83 5.85
N GLN A 535 4.74 3.86 6.95
CA GLN A 535 3.44 4.55 7.00
C GLN A 535 3.57 6.05 6.74
N MET A 536 4.58 6.71 7.31
CA MET A 536 4.83 8.14 7.05
C MET A 536 5.19 8.40 5.58
N VAL A 537 6.02 7.55 4.95
CA VAL A 537 6.33 7.66 3.52
C VAL A 537 5.08 7.50 2.67
N ASN A 538 4.24 6.51 2.97
CA ASN A 538 2.97 6.32 2.26
C ASN A 538 2.03 7.51 2.45
N ARG A 539 1.96 8.08 3.66
CA ARG A 539 1.20 9.30 3.94
C ARG A 539 1.72 10.48 3.13
N ILE A 540 3.04 10.69 3.06
CA ILE A 540 3.65 11.75 2.25
C ILE A 540 3.32 11.57 0.76
N ARG A 541 3.36 10.34 0.25
CA ARG A 541 3.07 10.03 -1.16
C ARG A 541 1.60 10.14 -1.53
N ALA A 542 0.71 9.83 -0.59
CA ALA A 542 -0.74 9.95 -0.76
C ALA A 542 -1.26 11.38 -0.53
N TYR A 543 -0.39 12.29 -0.10
CA TYR A 543 -0.76 13.67 0.18
C TYR A 543 -1.17 14.42 -1.09
N GLU A 544 -2.34 15.04 -1.05
CA GLU A 544 -2.87 15.89 -2.12
C GLU A 544 -3.07 17.32 -1.57
N GLU A 545 -2.40 18.29 -2.18
CA GLU A 545 -2.53 19.70 -1.80
C GLU A 545 -3.94 20.22 -2.10
N GLY A 546 -4.53 20.95 -1.15
CA GLY A 546 -5.91 21.42 -1.24
C GLY A 546 -6.98 20.38 -0.89
N SER A 547 -6.59 19.18 -0.44
CA SER A 547 -7.53 18.19 0.09
C SER A 547 -7.95 18.53 1.52
N LEU A 548 -8.98 17.83 2.02
CA LEU A 548 -9.38 17.94 3.44
C LEU A 548 -8.26 17.48 4.39
N SER A 549 -7.40 16.55 3.96
CA SER A 549 -6.23 16.11 4.74
C SER A 549 -5.17 17.21 4.84
N ASP A 550 -4.98 18.03 3.80
CA ASP A 550 -4.13 19.23 3.86
C ASP A 550 -4.66 20.22 4.90
N VAL A 551 -5.98 20.44 4.93
CA VAL A 551 -6.62 21.29 5.93
C VAL A 551 -6.38 20.77 7.35
N GLU A 552 -6.57 19.47 7.59
CA GLU A 552 -6.32 18.84 8.88
C GLU A 552 -4.87 19.07 9.35
N GLU A 553 -3.89 18.78 8.49
CA GLU A 553 -2.47 18.95 8.85
C GLU A 553 -2.11 20.41 9.15
N ARG A 554 -2.64 21.37 8.38
CA ARG A 554 -2.45 22.81 8.63
C ARG A 554 -3.12 23.28 9.91
N MET A 555 -4.30 22.74 10.22
CA MET A 555 -5.00 23.05 11.47
C MET A 555 -4.20 22.55 12.67
N ASP A 556 -3.68 21.33 12.59
CA ASP A 556 -2.79 20.76 13.61
C ASP A 556 -1.52 21.59 13.79
N TYR A 557 -0.90 22.02 12.69
CA TYR A 557 0.24 22.94 12.73
C TYR A 557 -0.11 24.26 13.42
N SER A 558 -1.23 24.89 13.06
CA SER A 558 -1.68 26.16 13.66
C SER A 558 -1.99 26.01 15.15
N LYS A 559 -2.66 24.92 15.54
CA LYS A 559 -2.97 24.58 16.94
C LYS A 559 -1.69 24.43 17.76
N ARG A 560 -0.68 23.75 17.20
CA ARG A 560 0.64 23.58 17.81
C ARG A 560 1.35 24.91 18.01
N LYS A 561 1.39 25.77 16.97
CA LYS A 561 2.01 27.10 17.04
C LYS A 561 1.34 28.02 18.05
N ILE A 562 0.00 28.03 18.10
CA ILE A 562 -0.77 28.76 19.12
C ILE A 562 -0.42 28.26 20.54
N ARG A 563 -0.31 26.95 20.75
CA ARG A 563 0.08 26.38 22.07
C ARG A 563 1.48 26.81 22.50
N LEU A 564 2.38 27.05 21.54
CA LEU A 564 3.73 27.54 21.79
C LEU A 564 3.79 29.07 21.93
N SER A 565 2.64 29.76 21.87
CA SER A 565 2.54 31.23 21.82
C SER A 565 3.33 31.84 20.66
N ASP A 566 3.56 31.07 19.60
CA ASP A 566 4.30 31.46 18.40
C ASP A 566 3.30 31.79 17.30
N MET A 567 2.78 33.02 17.31
CA MET A 567 1.83 33.54 16.32
C MET A 567 2.53 34.32 15.20
N GLY A 568 3.68 33.81 14.74
CA GLY A 568 4.41 34.42 13.62
C GLY A 568 3.64 34.41 12.29
N GLU A 569 4.24 35.07 11.29
CA GLU A 569 3.70 35.21 9.94
C GLU A 569 3.32 33.85 9.30
N ASP A 570 4.12 32.81 9.55
CA ASP A 570 3.86 31.45 9.06
C ASP A 570 2.55 30.85 9.60
N SER A 571 2.19 31.13 10.86
CA SER A 571 0.93 30.66 11.43
C SER A 571 -0.25 31.35 10.75
N ILE A 572 -0.15 32.66 10.52
CA ILE A 572 -1.18 33.45 9.83
C ILE A 572 -1.33 32.99 8.37
N LYS A 573 -0.22 32.78 7.67
CA LYS A 573 -0.20 32.27 6.30
C LYS A 573 -0.87 30.91 6.18
N ASN A 574 -0.60 30.00 7.12
CA ASN A 574 -1.24 28.69 7.14
C ASN A 574 -2.75 28.79 7.45
N GLN A 575 -3.17 29.67 8.36
CA GLN A 575 -4.58 29.92 8.65
C GLN A 575 -5.34 30.50 7.45
N LYS A 576 -4.75 31.46 6.73
CA LYS A 576 -5.32 31.98 5.48
C LYS A 576 -5.46 30.88 4.43
N LYS A 577 -4.42 30.07 4.24
CA LYS A 577 -4.45 28.94 3.30
C LYS A 577 -5.50 27.89 3.66
N ILE A 578 -5.75 27.64 4.94
CA ILE A 578 -6.87 26.80 5.40
C ILE A 578 -8.20 27.37 4.91
N VAL A 579 -8.45 28.67 5.11
CA VAL A 579 -9.70 29.32 4.69
C VAL A 579 -9.85 29.26 3.17
N GLU A 580 -8.78 29.51 2.42
CA GLU A 580 -8.77 29.44 0.95
C GLU A 580 -9.13 28.04 0.44
N ILE A 581 -8.50 27.00 1.01
CA ILE A 581 -8.77 25.61 0.64
C ILE A 581 -10.22 25.24 0.96
N LEU A 582 -10.72 25.59 2.16
CA LEU A 582 -12.09 25.32 2.55
C LEU A 582 -13.10 26.04 1.67
N ALA A 583 -12.87 27.32 1.36
CA ALA A 583 -13.73 28.07 0.44
C ALA A 583 -13.77 27.43 -0.95
N LYS A 584 -12.62 26.95 -1.45
CA LYS A 584 -12.55 26.21 -2.71
C LYS A 584 -13.35 24.90 -2.65
N LEU A 585 -13.18 24.10 -1.60
CA LEU A 585 -13.90 22.83 -1.43
C LEU A 585 -15.41 23.03 -1.29
N ILE A 586 -15.84 24.08 -0.59
CA ILE A 586 -17.26 24.46 -0.49
C ILE A 586 -17.81 24.80 -1.87
N LYS A 587 -17.12 25.66 -2.63
CA LYS A 587 -17.52 26.04 -3.99
C LYS A 587 -17.62 24.83 -4.93
N GLU A 588 -16.66 23.91 -4.86
CA GLU A 588 -16.70 22.66 -5.64
C GLU A 588 -17.89 21.76 -5.26
N ALA A 589 -18.23 21.68 -3.97
CA ALA A 589 -19.39 20.94 -3.51
C ALA A 589 -20.72 21.58 -3.95
N GLU A 590 -20.84 22.91 -3.83
CA GLU A 590 -22.02 23.66 -4.30
C GLU A 590 -22.25 23.48 -5.80
N GLN A 591 -21.19 23.53 -6.61
CA GLN A 591 -21.28 23.32 -8.05
C GLN A 591 -21.71 21.88 -8.40
N GLN A 592 -21.21 20.88 -7.67
CA GLN A 592 -21.63 19.49 -7.86
C GLN A 592 -23.11 19.28 -7.53
N GLU A 593 -23.65 19.97 -6.51
CA GLU A 593 -25.08 19.91 -6.19
C GLU A 593 -25.93 20.58 -7.28
N GLN A 594 -25.47 21.71 -7.83
CA GLN A 594 -26.16 22.41 -8.91
C GLN A 594 -26.22 21.54 -10.19
N ASP A 595 -25.11 20.94 -10.59
CA ASP A 595 -25.03 20.03 -11.75
C ASP A 595 -25.94 18.80 -11.59
N GLN A 596 -26.14 18.31 -10.36
CA GLN A 596 -27.06 17.20 -10.09
C GLN A 596 -28.54 17.64 -10.18
N ARG A 597 -28.86 18.87 -9.77
CA ARG A 597 -30.23 19.41 -9.89
C ARG A 597 -30.62 19.62 -11.36
N ASP A 598 -29.71 20.08 -12.19
CA ASP A 598 -29.99 20.31 -13.61
C ASP A 598 -30.12 19.00 -14.40
N ARG A 599 -29.36 17.95 -14.05
CA ARG A 599 -29.51 16.62 -14.65
C ARG A 599 -30.83 15.92 -14.25
N ASN A 600 -31.34 16.16 -13.05
CA ASN A 600 -32.64 15.61 -12.64
C ASN A 600 -33.82 16.31 -13.30
N ARG A 601 -33.68 17.55 -13.79
CA ARG A 601 -34.73 18.24 -14.56
C ARG A 601 -34.87 17.75 -16.00
N GLN A 602 -33.82 17.14 -16.58
CA GLN A 602 -33.84 16.71 -17.98
C GLN A 602 -34.36 15.27 -18.19
N ASN A 603 -34.54 14.49 -17.12
CA ASN A 603 -35.03 13.09 -17.18
C ASN A 603 -36.50 12.92 -16.75
N GLN A 604 -37.27 14.01 -16.70
CA GLN A 604 -38.69 14.00 -16.34
C GLN A 604 -39.58 14.56 -17.47
N SER A 605 -39.41 14.03 -18.67
CA SER A 605 -40.35 14.19 -19.79
C SER A 605 -40.99 12.84 -20.11
N GLY A 606 -42.03 12.48 -19.35
CA GLY A 606 -42.79 11.25 -19.56
C GLY A 606 -44.00 11.11 -18.63
N ASN A 607 -45.13 11.66 -19.09
CA ASN A 607 -46.53 11.38 -18.72
C ASN A 607 -46.95 11.22 -17.24
N GLY A 608 -47.75 12.17 -16.75
CA GLY A 608 -48.62 12.02 -15.57
C GLY A 608 -49.21 13.34 -15.09
N GLN A 609 -50.54 13.40 -14.98
CA GLN A 609 -51.37 14.59 -14.73
C GLN A 609 -51.10 15.37 -13.42
N SER A 610 -51.29 16.71 -13.52
CA SER A 610 -51.36 17.81 -12.54
C SER A 610 -52.29 17.59 -11.31
N PRO A 611 -52.34 18.46 -10.25
CA PRO A 611 -51.91 19.88 -10.22
C PRO A 611 -51.26 20.42 -8.91
N SER A 612 -50.22 21.25 -9.04
CA SER A 612 -50.18 22.63 -8.49
C SER A 612 -48.83 23.26 -8.83
N ASN A 613 -48.83 24.31 -9.63
CA ASN A 613 -47.64 25.11 -9.94
C ASN A 613 -47.93 26.55 -9.48
N PRO A 614 -47.10 27.21 -8.66
CA PRO A 614 -47.13 28.65 -8.52
C PRO A 614 -46.37 29.25 -9.72
N SER A 615 -47.10 29.90 -10.61
CA SER A 615 -46.51 30.66 -11.73
C SER A 615 -46.12 32.06 -11.25
N GLN A 616 -44.86 32.22 -10.84
CA GLN A 616 -43.99 33.41 -11.01
C GLN A 616 -42.96 33.51 -9.87
N PRO A 617 -41.69 33.89 -10.15
CA PRO A 617 -40.75 34.32 -9.11
C PRO A 617 -41.23 35.65 -8.52
N ALA A 618 -41.15 35.83 -7.20
CA ALA A 618 -41.44 37.11 -6.57
C ALA A 618 -40.46 38.18 -7.06
N GLU A 619 -40.98 39.32 -7.55
CA GLU A 619 -40.18 40.41 -8.10
C GLU A 619 -39.41 41.22 -7.04
N GLU A 620 -39.76 41.08 -5.75
CA GLU A 620 -39.06 41.77 -4.65
C GLU A 620 -38.93 40.88 -3.41
N SER A 621 -37.69 40.67 -2.95
CA SER A 621 -37.39 40.02 -1.67
C SER A 621 -37.35 41.06 -0.56
N SER A 622 -38.46 41.27 0.15
CA SER A 622 -38.46 42.05 1.40
C SER A 622 -38.33 41.10 2.60
N ALA A 623 -37.26 41.30 3.38
CA ALA A 623 -37.10 40.63 4.67
C ALA A 623 -38.15 41.17 5.66
N PRO A 624 -38.77 40.32 6.51
CA PRO A 624 -39.74 40.80 7.49
C PRO A 624 -39.05 41.71 8.52
N GLU A 625 -39.55 42.93 8.70
CA GLU A 625 -39.09 43.87 9.73
C GLU A 625 -39.43 43.34 11.13
N GLY A 626 -38.55 42.51 11.68
CA GLY A 626 -38.54 42.15 13.09
C GLY A 626 -37.73 43.16 13.90
N LYS A 627 -38.40 43.97 14.72
CA LYS A 627 -37.77 44.92 15.67
C LYS A 627 -36.71 44.23 16.53
N THR A 628 -35.43 44.42 16.23
CA THR A 628 -34.32 44.05 17.11
C THR A 628 -34.21 45.06 18.26
N LYS A 629 -34.69 44.68 19.45
CA LYS A 629 -34.13 45.23 20.69
C LYS A 629 -32.77 44.56 20.91
N ILE A 630 -31.69 45.33 20.81
CA ILE A 630 -30.35 44.92 21.21
C ILE A 630 -30.39 44.78 22.74
N GLY A 631 -30.51 43.54 23.23
CA GLY A 631 -30.35 43.21 24.64
C GLY A 631 -28.89 42.90 24.96
N ASP A 632 -28.41 43.38 26.10
CA ASP A 632 -27.03 43.28 26.56
C ASP A 632 -26.44 41.87 26.43
N LEU A 633 -25.37 41.76 25.64
CA LEU A 633 -24.58 40.55 25.49
C LEU A 633 -23.80 40.27 26.77
N LYS A 634 -24.32 39.37 27.63
CA LYS A 634 -23.53 38.77 28.70
C LYS A 634 -22.36 37.99 28.10
N LYS A 635 -21.13 38.40 28.43
CA LYS A 635 -19.90 37.67 28.12
C LYS A 635 -19.95 36.27 28.73
N PHE A 636 -20.05 35.23 27.90
CA PHE A 636 -19.86 33.85 28.35
C PHE A 636 -18.37 33.58 28.59
N SER A 637 -18.03 33.20 29.82
CA SER A 637 -16.71 32.72 30.21
C SER A 637 -16.37 31.42 29.46
N ARG A 638 -15.20 31.37 28.82
CA ARG A 638 -14.72 30.22 28.04
C ARG A 638 -14.20 29.11 28.97
N GLY A 639 -15.09 28.19 29.34
CA GLY A 639 -14.73 26.87 29.91
C GLY A 639 -14.53 25.80 28.83
N LYS A 640 -13.85 24.69 29.17
CA LYS A 640 -13.58 23.56 28.25
C LYS A 640 -14.90 22.96 27.72
N ARG A 641 -14.93 22.72 26.40
CA ARG A 641 -16.12 22.39 25.59
C ARG A 641 -16.88 21.11 26.03
N SER A 642 -16.25 20.20 26.77
CA SER A 642 -16.85 18.96 27.27
C SER A 642 -17.61 19.13 28.59
N GLU A 643 -17.23 20.08 29.45
CA GLU A 643 -17.82 20.25 30.79
C GLU A 643 -19.16 21.01 30.79
N MET A 644 -19.45 21.75 29.72
CA MET A 644 -20.67 22.57 29.64
C MET A 644 -21.93 21.77 29.30
N TRP A 645 -21.81 20.66 28.57
CA TRP A 645 -22.96 19.87 28.16
C TRP A 645 -23.58 19.10 29.34
N GLY A 646 -22.73 18.51 30.19
CA GLY A 646 -23.12 17.81 31.42
C GLY A 646 -23.84 18.70 32.44
N LYS A 647 -23.70 20.03 32.35
CA LYS A 647 -24.32 20.99 33.28
C LYS A 647 -25.50 21.79 32.72
N ALA A 648 -25.79 21.69 31.41
CA ALA A 648 -26.92 22.39 30.80
C ALA A 648 -28.27 21.84 31.34
N ARG A 649 -29.19 22.72 31.76
CA ARG A 649 -30.51 22.30 32.26
C ARG A 649 -31.30 21.61 31.14
N LYS A 650 -32.14 20.62 31.48
CA LYS A 650 -32.89 19.77 30.52
C LYS A 650 -33.61 20.59 29.42
N LYS A 651 -34.19 21.73 29.79
CA LYS A 651 -34.89 22.67 28.89
C LYS A 651 -33.98 23.37 27.87
N GLU A 652 -32.72 23.62 28.20
CA GLU A 652 -31.73 24.21 27.30
C GLU A 652 -31.19 23.16 26.31
N ARG A 653 -31.00 21.93 26.78
CA ARG A 653 -30.64 20.78 25.92
C ARG A 653 -31.73 20.52 24.87
N GLU A 654 -33.00 20.54 25.26
CA GLU A 654 -34.13 20.35 24.34
C GLU A 654 -34.25 21.47 23.30
N LYS A 655 -34.01 22.74 23.68
CA LYS A 655 -33.99 23.85 22.72
C LYS A 655 -32.87 23.72 21.68
N VAL A 656 -31.69 23.26 22.09
CA VAL A 656 -30.56 23.03 21.17
C VAL A 656 -30.84 21.82 20.29
N LEU A 657 -31.45 20.75 20.84
CA LEU A 657 -31.87 19.58 20.07
C LEU A 657 -32.96 19.90 19.05
N ASN A 658 -33.92 20.75 19.37
CA ASN A 658 -34.95 21.16 18.41
C ASN A 658 -34.37 22.04 17.29
N ASN A 659 -33.47 22.97 17.62
CA ASN A 659 -32.72 23.74 16.61
C ASN A 659 -31.83 22.85 15.71
N LEU A 660 -31.27 21.77 16.26
CA LEU A 660 -30.52 20.75 15.51
C LEU A 660 -31.46 19.91 14.63
N LYS A 661 -32.66 19.55 15.10
CA LYS A 661 -33.64 18.81 14.31
C LYS A 661 -34.18 19.64 13.12
N GLU A 662 -34.28 20.95 13.28
CA GLU A 662 -34.79 21.87 12.26
C GLU A 662 -33.78 22.17 11.14
N LYS A 663 -32.47 21.99 11.40
CA LYS A 663 -31.37 22.35 10.48
C LYS A 663 -30.71 21.17 9.75
N PHE A 664 -31.06 19.93 10.06
CA PHE A 664 -30.41 18.75 9.47
C PHE A 664 -31.40 17.83 8.73
N PRO A 665 -31.08 17.36 7.51
CA PRO A 665 -31.93 16.45 6.74
C PRO A 665 -32.25 15.13 7.46
N GLU A 666 -33.44 14.54 7.22
CA GLU A 666 -33.98 13.32 7.86
C GLU A 666 -32.96 12.17 8.02
N ARG A 667 -32.03 12.02 7.06
CA ARG A 667 -31.06 10.93 7.02
C ARG A 667 -30.05 10.96 8.18
N TYR A 668 -29.79 12.12 8.76
CA TYR A 668 -28.85 12.27 9.88
C TYR A 668 -29.55 12.10 11.24
N ARG A 669 -30.88 12.04 11.27
CA ARG A 669 -31.69 11.95 12.48
C ARG A 669 -31.41 10.66 13.26
N GLN A 670 -31.30 9.54 12.55
CA GLN A 670 -31.04 8.22 13.16
C GLN A 670 -29.63 8.11 13.74
N LEU A 671 -28.62 8.69 13.08
CA LEU A 671 -27.22 8.68 13.55
C LEU A 671 -27.04 9.58 14.78
N ILE A 672 -27.70 10.73 14.79
CA ILE A 672 -27.68 11.66 15.92
C ILE A 672 -28.42 11.03 17.12
N GLU A 673 -29.57 10.40 16.92
CA GLU A 673 -30.28 9.68 17.98
C GLU A 673 -29.50 8.48 18.53
N GLN A 674 -28.80 7.71 17.68
CA GLN A 674 -27.95 6.60 18.13
C GLN A 674 -26.75 7.10 18.94
N TYR A 675 -26.10 8.18 18.50
CA TYR A 675 -25.00 8.80 19.22
C TYR A 675 -25.43 9.31 20.60
N PHE A 676 -26.61 9.94 20.70
CA PHE A 676 -27.14 10.42 21.99
C PHE A 676 -27.68 9.32 22.90
N LYS A 677 -28.23 8.23 22.36
CA LYS A 677 -28.57 7.03 23.15
C LYS A 677 -27.35 6.35 23.74
N GLY A 678 -26.21 6.38 23.05
CA GLY A 678 -24.93 5.89 23.58
C GLY A 678 -24.50 6.71 24.79
N LEU A 679 -24.50 8.04 24.67
CA LEU A 679 -24.12 8.95 25.75
C LEU A 679 -25.00 8.88 27.00
N GLN A 680 -26.30 8.55 26.86
CA GLN A 680 -27.20 8.37 28.01
C GLN A 680 -27.02 7.02 28.71
N LYS A 681 -26.62 5.97 27.98
CA LYS A 681 -26.31 4.65 28.55
C LYS A 681 -24.99 4.62 29.33
N ASP A 682 -24.10 5.58 29.06
CA ASP A 682 -22.85 5.75 29.79
C ASP A 682 -23.01 6.62 31.07
N GLU A 683 -24.21 7.16 31.33
CA GLU A 683 -24.56 7.94 32.54
C GLU A 683 -25.50 7.21 33.53
N GLU A 684 -25.92 5.96 33.23
CA GLU A 684 -26.50 5.00 34.20
C GLU A 684 -25.44 3.99 34.63
#